data_AF-A0A961BSR4-F1
#
_entry.id   AF-A0A961BSR4-F1
#
_cell.length_a   1.000
_cell.length_b   1.000
_cell.length_c   1.000
_cell.angle_alpha   90.00
_cell.angle_beta   90.00
_cell.angle_gamma   90.00
#
_symmetry.space_group_name_H-M   'P 1'
#
loop_
_entity.id
_entity.type
_entity.pdbx_description
1 polymer ?
#
loop_
_entity_poly.entity_id
_entity_poly.type
_entity_poly.pdbx_seq_one_letter_code
_entity_poly.pdbx_strand_id
1 'polypeptide(L)'
;PEVLRGLGYWFFYGNDKLGPWIEPSVDYTTNQALLTLTYAIPTVALAIAAILRWRYRLYFALLIAFGTLIAVGGHPWEASPLLGGVFKEFTKTNAGLSLRSTPRAVPLVALGMAVLLGAGVGALGRQRPKLRVGSTVVAAVAVYAALAPLWTGQMVAEYLRRPENPATAEARYDYWLHAADWLEAQDPQTRIFEVPGSDFASYIWGNTVDPITPGLVDRGYLARELFQWGSPQSAAYLEAIDRRMQEGLAEPQAVAPIARTFAVGDILLRADLKFERFRTPRPKQMWDLLTAAPGLGEPVAFAEALPVIAGPEQPLVDEIELGQPPDLVDPPLLSAFPVLDPMQIFRAQPVPRPLLVAGDADGLVGAAGAGILFPEQATFLSASYATDAAGRQDLLDRGADLLVTDTNRRRAHRWGALRETTGYTERAGEVPETYDPSDQRLEVFPGATDDAFTVTEHHGATVTATAYGNPITYTPEDRPAMAFDGDPATAWRVGAIDDPTGEVLRIDLDEPVTTDEVLLTQPLTNVRNRWLTQVALRFDGGAPVVVDLDQSSRELPGQRVTFDERTFSTLEVELLADDIGRRPRYDGLSGVGFAEVTIPGATFSELVRPPTDLLDAVGDASADHRLVYQFERQRANPLEPVRADPETSIRRVLDVRTDRRFALSGTARLSTQLPDDEVDRLLGLPDARRGGVTATSSAHLPTNRARASAALDGDLSTAWTSIYDKQEGHWLALDLPEPVTFDSIGLDVLADYVHSVPTRLRIEADGVEVATVDLPEAEWAFERGHTVHLDVPTPQITGSQLRFIIDGVEEATTIDWYTDRPIVLPVGIAELEVADVSVPQPEPWFDSGCRDDLVAVDGRPAPMRIQGPTEEALDGAGFAAEPCTPAAADTGRAADAGEEEPADAPPLDAADVALPAGAHEIAATPGRESGFDLDRLLVASDAEGAPLAGPALTSVELPETPSAAVASAGRTSFAIDVAAADEPYWLTFSQSWNPGWTASIAGQDLGAPQVINGYANGWLIDPAALGVAPGTTVRVDVAWAPQRVVWVAVGLSLVALVVCIALLLFARRRPCRPPASVASTRA
;
A
#
# COMPACT_ATOMS: atom_id res chain seq x y z
N PRO A 1 -25.69 8.98 -26.17
CA PRO A 1 -25.44 10.11 -27.10
C PRO A 1 -23.98 10.19 -27.56
N GLU A 2 -23.04 10.15 -26.61
CA GLU A 2 -21.59 10.20 -26.86
C GLU A 2 -21.07 9.07 -27.78
N VAL A 3 -21.59 7.85 -27.64
CA VAL A 3 -21.30 6.73 -28.55
C VAL A 3 -21.59 7.07 -30.02
N LEU A 4 -22.66 7.82 -30.30
CA LEU A 4 -23.02 8.23 -31.66
C LEU A 4 -22.10 9.30 -32.22
N ARG A 5 -21.45 10.10 -31.36
CA ARG A 5 -20.39 11.05 -31.73
C ARG A 5 -19.05 10.36 -31.98
N GLY A 6 -18.93 9.07 -31.63
CA GLY A 6 -17.67 8.33 -31.63
C GLY A 6 -16.83 8.52 -30.35
N LEU A 7 -17.39 9.17 -29.32
CA LEU A 7 -16.69 9.52 -28.07
C LEU A 7 -17.14 8.63 -26.89
N GLY A 8 -17.56 7.40 -27.16
CA GLY A 8 -18.11 6.51 -26.13
C GLY A 8 -17.10 5.90 -25.16
N TYR A 9 -15.80 6.20 -25.29
CA TYR A 9 -14.76 5.60 -24.45
C TYR A 9 -14.63 6.36 -23.14
N TRP A 10 -14.72 5.66 -22.01
CA TRP A 10 -14.83 6.29 -20.69
C TRP A 10 -13.57 7.05 -20.26
N PHE A 11 -12.37 6.65 -20.70
CA PHE A 11 -11.12 7.41 -20.48
C PHE A 11 -11.19 8.85 -21.02
N PHE A 12 -12.08 9.12 -21.97
CA PHE A 12 -12.30 10.46 -22.51
C PHE A 12 -12.89 11.44 -21.48
N TYR A 13 -13.35 10.94 -20.34
CA TYR A 13 -14.02 11.72 -19.30
C TYR A 13 -13.36 11.55 -17.92
N GLY A 14 -12.23 10.83 -17.86
CA GLY A 14 -11.49 10.62 -16.62
C GLY A 14 -10.37 11.63 -16.45
N ASN A 15 -10.08 11.94 -15.19
CA ASN A 15 -9.03 12.84 -14.76
C ASN A 15 -8.22 12.19 -13.63
N ASP A 16 -6.97 12.60 -13.47
CA ASP A 16 -6.16 12.41 -12.26
C ASP A 16 -5.94 13.77 -11.57
N LYS A 17 -5.13 13.80 -10.51
CA LYS A 17 -4.79 15.04 -9.76
C LYS A 17 -4.05 16.08 -10.61
N LEU A 18 -3.43 15.68 -11.73
CA LEU A 18 -2.72 16.58 -12.64
C LEU A 18 -3.57 17.00 -13.86
N GLY A 19 -4.78 16.47 -14.00
CA GLY A 19 -5.75 16.89 -15.00
C GLY A 19 -6.36 15.74 -15.82
N PRO A 20 -6.93 16.03 -17.00
CA PRO A 20 -7.58 15.03 -17.83
C PRO A 20 -6.60 14.02 -18.43
N TRP A 21 -6.96 12.74 -18.38
CA TRP A 21 -6.15 11.68 -19.02
C TRP A 21 -6.00 11.90 -20.53
N ILE A 22 -6.97 12.54 -21.17
CA ILE A 22 -6.92 12.92 -22.58
C ILE A 22 -7.20 14.43 -22.67
N GLU A 23 -6.17 15.27 -22.68
CA GLU A 23 -6.32 16.75 -22.68
C GLU A 23 -7.28 17.28 -23.77
N PRO A 24 -7.23 16.82 -25.04
CA PRO A 24 -8.13 17.34 -26.06
C PRO A 24 -9.61 17.00 -25.85
N SER A 25 -9.93 16.10 -24.90
CA SER A 25 -11.32 15.76 -24.56
C SER A 25 -12.10 16.95 -23.98
N VAL A 26 -11.40 17.90 -23.34
CA VAL A 26 -11.99 19.10 -22.73
C VAL A 26 -12.71 19.93 -23.79
N ASP A 27 -12.11 20.12 -24.97
CA ASP A 27 -12.75 20.87 -26.06
C ASP A 27 -14.00 20.17 -26.56
N TYR A 28 -14.00 18.84 -26.67
CA TYR A 28 -15.16 18.08 -27.12
C TYR A 28 -16.33 18.10 -26.11
N THR A 29 -16.07 18.41 -24.84
CA THR A 29 -17.08 18.42 -23.78
C THR A 29 -17.53 19.83 -23.40
N THR A 30 -16.67 20.85 -23.55
CA THR A 30 -16.93 22.22 -23.08
C THR A 30 -17.12 23.23 -24.23
N ASN A 31 -16.49 23.02 -25.40
CA ASN A 31 -16.60 23.96 -26.52
C ASN A 31 -17.93 23.77 -27.26
N GLN A 32 -18.85 24.74 -27.10
CA GLN A 32 -20.20 24.67 -27.66
C GLN A 32 -20.22 24.50 -29.19
N ALA A 33 -19.29 25.10 -29.93
CA ALA A 33 -19.24 25.02 -31.38
C ALA A 33 -18.82 23.61 -31.84
N LEU A 34 -17.77 23.06 -31.22
CA LEU A 34 -17.31 21.70 -31.51
C LEU A 34 -18.33 20.66 -31.07
N LEU A 35 -18.95 20.84 -29.91
CA LEU A 35 -20.03 19.99 -29.42
C LEU A 35 -21.21 20.00 -30.41
N THR A 36 -21.66 21.18 -30.84
CA THR A 36 -22.73 21.30 -31.85
C THR A 36 -22.36 20.61 -33.17
N LEU A 37 -21.15 20.82 -33.67
CA LEU A 37 -20.66 20.22 -34.90
C LEU A 37 -20.60 18.69 -34.82
N THR A 38 -20.04 18.16 -33.73
CA THR A 38 -19.92 16.71 -33.52
C THR A 38 -21.26 16.01 -33.30
N TYR A 39 -22.30 16.71 -32.85
CA TYR A 39 -23.68 16.22 -32.85
C TYR A 39 -24.37 16.37 -34.22
N ALA A 40 -24.05 17.41 -34.99
CA ALA A 40 -24.64 17.65 -36.31
C ALA A 40 -24.28 16.57 -37.33
N ILE A 41 -23.01 16.11 -37.35
CA ILE A 41 -22.52 15.07 -38.28
C ILE A 41 -23.34 13.76 -38.21
N PRO A 42 -23.46 13.08 -37.04
CA PRO A 42 -24.24 11.86 -36.94
C PRO A 42 -25.73 12.12 -37.18
N THR A 43 -26.26 13.28 -36.79
CA THR A 43 -27.66 13.67 -37.07
C THR A 43 -27.93 13.73 -38.58
N VAL A 44 -27.03 14.34 -39.35
CA VAL A 44 -27.12 14.40 -40.81
C VAL A 44 -27.00 13.00 -41.43
N ALA A 45 -26.07 12.17 -40.97
CA ALA A 45 -25.92 10.80 -41.45
C ALA A 45 -27.17 9.94 -41.21
N LEU A 46 -27.79 10.05 -40.03
CA LEU A 46 -29.05 9.39 -39.70
C LEU A 46 -30.23 9.91 -40.54
N ALA A 47 -30.31 11.23 -40.76
CA ALA A 47 -31.30 11.83 -41.65
C ALA A 47 -31.15 11.30 -43.09
N ILE A 48 -29.91 11.18 -43.58
CA ILE A 48 -29.63 10.56 -44.88
C ILE A 48 -30.09 9.11 -44.91
N ALA A 49 -29.85 8.33 -43.85
CA ALA A 49 -30.33 6.94 -43.78
C ALA A 49 -31.85 6.83 -43.95
N ALA A 50 -32.60 7.75 -43.32
CA ALA A 50 -34.06 7.79 -43.41
C ALA A 50 -34.54 8.15 -44.82
N ILE A 51 -33.92 9.16 -45.45
CA ILE A 51 -34.41 9.78 -46.70
C ILE A 51 -33.89 9.04 -47.95
N LEU A 52 -32.64 8.58 -47.93
CA LEU A 52 -31.97 8.02 -49.11
C LEU A 52 -32.54 6.64 -49.47
N ARG A 53 -33.01 6.48 -50.73
CA ARG A 53 -33.45 5.18 -51.26
C ARG A 53 -32.28 4.42 -51.89
N TRP A 54 -31.47 3.78 -51.05
CA TRP A 54 -30.31 2.98 -51.47
C TRP A 54 -30.37 1.55 -50.91
N ARG A 55 -30.12 0.54 -51.76
CA ARG A 55 -30.30 -0.88 -51.40
C ARG A 55 -29.49 -1.34 -50.19
N TYR A 56 -28.36 -0.70 -49.92
CA TYR A 56 -27.47 -1.07 -48.81
C TYR A 56 -27.64 -0.21 -47.56
N ARG A 57 -28.55 0.77 -47.56
CA ARG A 57 -28.74 1.68 -46.41
C ARG A 57 -29.07 0.94 -45.12
N LEU A 58 -29.87 -0.13 -45.21
CA LEU A 58 -30.32 -0.91 -44.07
C LEU A 58 -29.15 -1.60 -43.40
N TYR A 59 -28.19 -2.12 -44.17
CA TYR A 59 -26.99 -2.74 -43.63
C TYR A 59 -26.20 -1.77 -42.74
N PHE A 60 -25.95 -0.55 -43.21
CA PHE A 60 -25.21 0.46 -42.43
C PHE A 60 -26.01 1.01 -41.25
N ALA A 61 -27.32 1.14 -41.38
CA ALA A 61 -28.19 1.48 -40.24
C ALA A 61 -28.17 0.38 -39.16
N LEU A 62 -28.17 -0.90 -39.56
CA LEU A 62 -28.03 -2.02 -38.65
C LEU A 62 -26.65 -2.07 -37.99
N LEU A 63 -25.57 -1.74 -38.72
CA LEU A 63 -24.24 -1.60 -38.13
C LEU A 63 -24.21 -0.53 -37.03
N ILE A 64 -24.83 0.63 -37.26
CA ILE A 64 -24.94 1.69 -36.25
C ILE A 64 -25.74 1.21 -35.04
N ALA A 65 -26.91 0.62 -35.27
CA ALA A 65 -27.78 0.14 -34.19
C ALA A 65 -27.07 -0.93 -33.34
N PHE A 66 -26.45 -1.92 -33.98
CA PHE A 66 -25.75 -3.01 -33.32
C PHE A 66 -24.48 -2.52 -32.59
N GLY A 67 -23.68 -1.67 -33.24
CA GLY A 67 -22.50 -1.07 -32.62
C GLY A 67 -22.85 -0.22 -31.41
N THR A 68 -23.93 0.55 -31.47
CA THR A 68 -24.42 1.37 -30.35
C THR A 68 -24.94 0.48 -29.22
N LEU A 69 -25.72 -0.56 -29.55
CA LEU A 69 -26.25 -1.49 -28.56
C LEU A 69 -25.13 -2.20 -27.80
N ILE A 70 -24.10 -2.69 -28.49
CA ILE A 70 -22.94 -3.30 -27.82
C ILE A 70 -22.20 -2.28 -26.98
N ALA A 71 -21.89 -1.10 -27.54
CA ALA A 71 -21.14 -0.07 -26.83
C ALA A 71 -21.83 0.43 -25.56
N VAL A 72 -23.17 0.41 -25.50
CA VAL A 72 -23.97 0.83 -24.33
C VAL A 72 -24.33 -0.34 -23.40
N GLY A 73 -24.33 -1.58 -23.91
CA GLY A 73 -25.22 -2.67 -23.50
C GLY A 73 -25.44 -2.91 -22.01
N GLY A 74 -24.40 -2.88 -21.17
CA GLY A 74 -24.51 -3.17 -19.74
C GLY A 74 -25.10 -2.06 -18.86
N HIS A 75 -25.44 -0.89 -19.42
CA HIS A 75 -25.90 0.27 -18.64
C HIS A 75 -27.44 0.36 -18.52
N PRO A 76 -27.99 0.76 -17.35
CA PRO A 76 -27.32 0.87 -16.05
C PRO A 76 -27.01 -0.51 -15.46
N TRP A 77 -25.86 -0.65 -14.80
CA TRP A 77 -25.36 -1.96 -14.35
C TRP A 77 -26.24 -2.61 -13.28
N GLU A 78 -26.86 -1.81 -12.41
CA GLU A 78 -27.68 -2.29 -11.30
C GLU A 78 -29.15 -2.57 -11.69
N ALA A 79 -29.67 -1.85 -12.69
CA ALA A 79 -31.03 -1.98 -13.19
C ALA A 79 -31.04 -2.32 -14.69
N SER A 80 -30.20 -3.26 -15.10
CA SER A 80 -30.00 -3.56 -16.52
C SER A 80 -31.28 -4.09 -17.18
N PRO A 81 -31.72 -3.53 -18.33
CA PRO A 81 -32.75 -4.14 -19.15
C PRO A 81 -32.35 -5.55 -19.61
N LEU A 82 -33.30 -6.39 -20.04
CA LEU A 82 -33.04 -7.81 -20.38
C LEU A 82 -31.81 -8.05 -21.27
N LEU A 83 -31.63 -7.28 -22.36
CA LEU A 83 -30.46 -7.41 -23.23
C LEU A 83 -29.15 -6.96 -22.55
N GLY A 84 -29.23 -5.96 -21.68
CA GLY A 84 -28.10 -5.52 -20.86
C GLY A 84 -27.74 -6.53 -19.77
N GLY A 85 -28.72 -7.22 -19.20
CA GLY A 85 -28.51 -8.35 -18.29
C GLY A 85 -27.77 -9.51 -18.96
N VAL A 86 -28.15 -9.90 -20.18
CA VAL A 86 -27.41 -10.91 -20.97
C VAL A 86 -25.97 -10.47 -21.23
N PHE A 87 -25.78 -9.20 -21.56
CA PHE A 87 -24.46 -8.65 -21.80
C PHE A 87 -23.61 -8.62 -20.51
N LYS A 88 -24.20 -8.22 -19.38
CA LYS A 88 -23.61 -8.25 -18.04
C LYS A 88 -23.13 -9.65 -17.68
N GLU A 89 -23.98 -10.67 -17.80
CA GLU A 89 -23.60 -12.05 -17.53
C GLU A 89 -22.50 -12.56 -18.48
N PHE A 90 -22.54 -12.19 -19.77
CA PHE A 90 -21.46 -12.52 -20.70
C PHE A 90 -20.12 -11.92 -20.26
N THR A 91 -20.11 -10.64 -19.85
CA THR A 91 -18.88 -9.97 -19.39
C THR A 91 -18.28 -10.55 -18.11
N LYS A 92 -19.04 -11.33 -17.33
CA LYS A 92 -18.53 -12.08 -16.18
C LYS A 92 -17.74 -13.35 -16.57
N THR A 93 -17.76 -13.75 -17.85
CA THR A 93 -16.95 -14.87 -18.36
C THR A 93 -15.57 -14.40 -18.83
N ASN A 94 -14.55 -15.26 -18.86
CA ASN A 94 -13.22 -14.91 -19.40
C ASN A 94 -13.27 -14.33 -20.83
N ALA A 95 -14.10 -14.92 -21.70
CA ALA A 95 -14.26 -14.45 -23.08
C ALA A 95 -14.94 -13.08 -23.15
N GLY A 96 -15.98 -12.84 -22.34
CA GLY A 96 -16.64 -11.54 -22.29
C GLY A 96 -15.81 -10.46 -21.60
N LEU A 97 -15.05 -10.81 -20.55
CA LEU A 97 -14.11 -9.93 -19.88
C LEU A 97 -13.03 -9.43 -20.84
N SER A 98 -12.55 -10.28 -21.75
CA SER A 98 -11.63 -9.85 -22.82
C SER A 98 -12.23 -8.76 -23.73
N LEU A 99 -13.57 -8.66 -23.78
CA LEU A 99 -14.35 -7.65 -24.52
C LEU A 99 -14.97 -6.58 -23.60
N ARG A 100 -14.54 -6.48 -22.33
CA ARG A 100 -15.12 -5.59 -21.29
C ARG A 100 -15.22 -4.12 -21.71
N SER A 101 -14.28 -3.66 -22.54
CA SER A 101 -14.35 -2.34 -23.16
C SER A 101 -15.33 -2.37 -24.33
N THR A 102 -16.61 -2.23 -24.00
CA THR A 102 -17.72 -2.19 -24.97
C THR A 102 -17.59 -1.11 -26.04
N PRO A 103 -16.95 0.05 -25.82
CA PRO A 103 -16.74 1.04 -26.87
C PRO A 103 -15.85 0.55 -28.02
N ARG A 104 -15.21 -0.62 -27.93
CA ARG A 104 -14.58 -1.29 -29.07
C ARG A 104 -15.54 -1.58 -30.24
N ALA A 105 -16.85 -1.50 -30.02
CA ALA A 105 -17.87 -1.58 -31.08
C ALA A 105 -18.15 -0.24 -31.80
N VAL A 106 -17.65 0.89 -31.28
CA VAL A 106 -17.80 2.23 -31.91
C VAL A 106 -17.32 2.30 -33.37
N PRO A 107 -16.27 1.59 -33.81
CA PRO A 107 -15.90 1.55 -35.23
C PRO A 107 -17.04 1.11 -36.17
N LEU A 108 -17.99 0.28 -35.71
CA LEU A 108 -19.18 -0.09 -36.48
C LEU A 108 -20.11 1.11 -36.69
N VAL A 109 -20.28 1.93 -35.64
CA VAL A 109 -21.05 3.17 -35.68
C VAL A 109 -20.38 4.16 -36.63
N ALA A 110 -19.08 4.41 -36.45
CA ALA A 110 -18.30 5.32 -37.29
C ALA A 110 -18.35 4.93 -38.78
N LEU A 111 -18.15 3.64 -39.10
CA LEU A 111 -18.23 3.13 -40.47
C LEU A 111 -19.62 3.33 -41.07
N GLY A 112 -20.67 3.01 -40.31
CA GLY A 112 -22.04 3.20 -40.74
C GLY A 112 -22.36 4.66 -41.07
N MET A 113 -21.99 5.58 -40.16
CA MET A 113 -22.20 7.02 -40.36
C MET A 113 -21.41 7.56 -41.56
N ALA A 114 -20.13 7.18 -41.70
CA ALA A 114 -19.28 7.63 -42.79
C ALA A 114 -19.82 7.21 -44.17
N VAL A 115 -20.26 5.94 -44.30
CA VAL A 115 -20.81 5.45 -45.56
C VAL A 115 -22.15 6.10 -45.88
N LEU A 116 -23.01 6.32 -44.89
CA LEU A 116 -24.28 7.02 -45.09
C LEU A 116 -24.07 8.48 -45.51
N LEU A 117 -23.16 9.19 -44.85
CA LEU A 117 -22.80 10.57 -45.19
C LEU A 117 -22.28 10.65 -46.64
N GLY A 118 -21.33 9.77 -47.01
CA GLY A 118 -20.78 9.69 -48.36
C GLY A 118 -21.83 9.31 -49.41
N ALA A 119 -22.74 8.38 -49.09
CA ALA A 119 -23.86 8.01 -49.96
C ALA A 119 -24.84 9.16 -50.17
N GLY A 120 -25.10 9.97 -49.15
CA GLY A 120 -25.92 11.18 -49.23
C GLY A 120 -25.30 12.24 -50.12
N VAL A 121 -24.02 12.57 -49.92
CA VAL A 121 -23.26 13.49 -50.79
C VAL A 121 -23.26 12.99 -52.24
N GLY A 122 -23.02 11.70 -52.45
CA GLY A 122 -23.04 11.08 -53.78
C GLY A 122 -24.43 11.06 -54.43
N ALA A 123 -25.51 10.96 -53.65
CA ALA A 123 -26.87 11.09 -54.14
C ALA A 123 -27.21 12.53 -54.52
N LEU A 124 -26.86 13.50 -53.68
CA LEU A 124 -27.05 14.93 -53.93
C LEU A 124 -26.29 15.39 -55.17
N GLY A 125 -25.03 14.95 -55.33
CA GLY A 125 -24.22 15.24 -56.52
C GLY A 125 -24.77 14.63 -57.81
N ARG A 126 -25.47 13.48 -57.74
CA ARG A 126 -26.16 12.90 -58.90
C ARG A 126 -27.44 13.66 -59.25
N GLN A 127 -28.21 14.08 -58.24
CA GLN A 127 -29.47 14.81 -58.45
C GLN A 127 -29.23 16.26 -58.86
N ARG A 128 -28.21 16.91 -58.29
CA ARG A 128 -27.84 18.30 -58.53
C ARG A 128 -26.33 18.40 -58.83
N PRO A 129 -25.90 18.17 -60.07
CA PRO A 129 -24.48 18.14 -60.45
C PRO A 129 -23.69 19.39 -60.05
N LYS A 130 -24.32 20.57 -60.10
CA LYS A 130 -23.70 21.85 -59.68
C LYS A 130 -23.32 21.89 -58.19
N LEU A 131 -24.00 21.12 -57.34
CA LEU A 131 -23.74 21.06 -55.89
C LEU A 131 -22.76 19.95 -55.51
N ARG A 132 -22.34 19.10 -56.46
CA ARG A 132 -21.48 17.94 -56.17
C ARG A 132 -20.19 18.35 -55.46
N VAL A 133 -19.48 19.34 -56.00
CA VAL A 133 -18.22 19.82 -55.42
C VAL A 133 -18.48 20.51 -54.09
N GLY A 134 -19.43 21.45 -54.05
CA GLY A 134 -19.75 22.20 -52.83
C GLY A 134 -20.16 21.32 -51.66
N SER A 135 -21.06 20.35 -51.88
CA SER A 135 -21.49 19.42 -50.82
C SER A 135 -20.37 18.47 -50.35
N THR A 136 -19.49 18.05 -51.26
CA THR A 136 -18.30 17.26 -50.89
C THR A 136 -17.35 18.09 -50.04
N VAL A 137 -17.07 19.33 -50.44
CA VAL A 137 -16.20 20.25 -49.69
C VAL A 137 -16.79 20.57 -48.32
N VAL A 138 -18.08 20.90 -48.23
CA VAL A 138 -18.74 21.18 -46.94
C VAL A 138 -18.67 19.97 -46.01
N ALA A 139 -18.95 18.75 -46.50
CA ALA A 139 -18.83 17.55 -45.69
C ALA A 139 -17.39 17.30 -45.23
N ALA A 140 -16.40 17.46 -46.13
CA ALA A 140 -15.00 17.29 -45.79
C ALA A 140 -14.51 18.33 -44.77
N VAL A 141 -14.90 19.60 -44.93
CA VAL A 141 -14.58 20.68 -43.99
C VAL A 141 -15.26 20.44 -42.64
N ALA A 142 -16.51 19.99 -42.60
CA ALA A 142 -17.19 19.66 -41.35
C ALA A 142 -16.50 18.51 -40.59
N VAL A 143 -16.09 17.45 -41.31
CA VAL A 143 -15.34 16.33 -40.71
C VAL A 143 -13.97 16.80 -40.23
N TYR A 144 -13.25 17.58 -41.03
CA TYR A 144 -11.95 18.14 -40.64
C TYR A 144 -12.06 19.04 -39.41
N ALA A 145 -13.04 19.95 -39.39
CA ALA A 145 -13.30 20.83 -38.24
C ALA A 145 -13.70 20.05 -36.99
N ALA A 146 -14.40 18.92 -37.13
CA ALA A 146 -14.73 18.02 -36.03
C ALA A 146 -13.54 17.21 -35.51
N LEU A 147 -12.39 17.23 -36.19
CA LEU A 147 -11.12 16.63 -35.75
C LEU A 147 -10.21 17.73 -35.20
N ALA A 148 -10.67 18.49 -34.20
CA ALA A 148 -9.93 19.60 -33.59
C ALA A 148 -8.45 19.25 -33.28
N PRO A 149 -8.14 18.13 -32.61
CA PRO A 149 -6.76 17.78 -32.26
C PRO A 149 -5.81 17.65 -33.46
N LEU A 150 -6.34 17.28 -34.63
CA LEU A 150 -5.55 17.12 -35.85
C LEU A 150 -4.99 18.44 -36.35
N TRP A 151 -5.80 19.50 -36.34
CA TRP A 151 -5.43 20.79 -36.93
C TRP A 151 -4.99 21.84 -35.91
N THR A 152 -5.21 21.58 -34.61
CA THR A 152 -4.56 22.31 -33.51
C THR A 152 -3.18 21.75 -33.15
N GLY A 153 -2.79 20.60 -33.72
CA GLY A 153 -1.52 19.94 -33.39
C GLY A 153 -1.52 19.21 -32.04
N GLN A 154 -2.70 18.95 -31.47
CA GLN A 154 -2.91 18.30 -30.17
C GLN A 154 -3.25 16.81 -30.29
N MET A 155 -2.82 16.13 -31.36
CA MET A 155 -2.99 14.68 -31.51
C MET A 155 -2.23 13.88 -30.45
N VAL A 156 -1.20 14.48 -29.87
CA VAL A 156 -0.43 13.97 -28.73
C VAL A 156 -0.62 14.96 -27.59
N ALA A 157 -1.13 14.47 -26.45
CA ALA A 157 -1.26 15.24 -25.23
C ALA A 157 0.12 15.77 -24.79
N GLU A 158 0.18 16.98 -24.25
CA GLU A 158 1.42 17.65 -23.89
C GLU A 158 2.25 16.79 -22.94
N TYR A 159 1.62 16.16 -21.94
CA TYR A 159 2.32 15.31 -20.98
C TYR A 159 2.95 14.04 -21.61
N LEU A 160 2.48 13.59 -22.78
CA LEU A 160 3.07 12.48 -23.56
C LEU A 160 4.13 12.94 -24.57
N ARG A 161 4.22 14.25 -24.83
CA ARG A 161 5.16 14.78 -25.81
C ARG A 161 6.57 14.60 -25.30
N ARG A 162 7.35 13.84 -26.06
CA ARG A 162 8.77 13.64 -25.86
C ARG A 162 9.47 13.47 -27.21
N PRO A 163 10.76 13.78 -27.32
CA PRO A 163 11.55 13.43 -28.50
C PRO A 163 11.51 11.92 -28.79
N GLU A 164 11.42 11.53 -30.06
CA GLU A 164 11.29 10.13 -30.48
C GLU A 164 12.62 9.36 -30.38
N ASN A 165 13.76 10.02 -30.63
CA ASN A 165 15.06 9.36 -30.69
C ASN A 165 15.98 9.76 -29.52
N PRO A 166 16.39 8.76 -28.73
CA PRO A 166 17.33 8.90 -27.66
C PRO A 166 18.62 9.69 -27.97
N ALA A 167 19.22 9.50 -29.14
CA ALA A 167 20.49 10.15 -29.45
C ALA A 167 20.36 11.63 -29.90
N THR A 168 19.14 12.17 -30.01
CA THR A 168 18.89 13.48 -30.65
C THR A 168 18.19 14.52 -29.78
N ALA A 169 17.67 14.14 -28.60
CA ALA A 169 17.28 15.13 -27.60
C ALA A 169 18.51 15.52 -26.80
N GLU A 170 18.74 16.82 -26.63
CA GLU A 170 19.75 17.37 -25.72
C GLU A 170 19.78 16.62 -24.38
N ALA A 171 20.82 15.83 -24.11
CA ALA A 171 21.32 15.30 -22.82
C ALA A 171 20.34 14.71 -21.77
N ARG A 172 19.02 14.71 -22.00
CA ARG A 172 18.00 14.60 -20.94
C ARG A 172 17.63 13.18 -20.50
N TYR A 173 18.09 12.15 -21.23
CA TYR A 173 17.98 10.74 -20.80
C TYR A 173 19.19 9.89 -21.26
N ASP A 174 20.30 10.48 -21.72
CA ASP A 174 21.50 9.70 -22.14
C ASP A 174 22.02 8.80 -21.01
N TYR A 175 21.81 9.20 -19.75
CA TYR A 175 22.10 8.39 -18.57
C TYR A 175 21.33 7.06 -18.53
N TRP A 176 20.12 6.99 -19.09
CA TRP A 176 19.36 5.73 -19.21
C TRP A 176 20.02 4.76 -20.19
N LEU A 177 20.61 5.26 -21.28
CA LEU A 177 21.35 4.42 -22.21
C LEU A 177 22.67 3.93 -21.59
N HIS A 178 23.38 4.80 -20.87
CA HIS A 178 24.59 4.40 -20.13
C HIS A 178 24.28 3.37 -19.03
N ALA A 179 23.17 3.55 -18.31
CA ALA A 179 22.70 2.58 -17.34
C ALA A 179 22.37 1.25 -18.00
N ALA A 180 21.65 1.25 -19.13
CA ALA A 180 21.34 0.04 -19.87
C ALA A 180 22.61 -0.70 -20.34
N ASP A 181 23.58 0.00 -20.93
CA ASP A 181 24.86 -0.58 -21.34
C ASP A 181 25.64 -1.18 -20.15
N TRP A 182 25.61 -0.50 -18.99
CA TRP A 182 26.24 -0.98 -17.76
C TRP A 182 25.52 -2.21 -17.20
N LEU A 183 24.19 -2.20 -17.16
CA LEU A 183 23.36 -3.30 -16.64
C LEU A 183 23.47 -4.57 -17.50
N GLU A 184 23.60 -4.41 -18.82
CA GLU A 184 23.78 -5.52 -19.78
C GLU A 184 25.19 -6.13 -19.68
N ALA A 185 26.18 -5.37 -19.19
CA ALA A 185 27.53 -5.85 -18.95
C ALA A 185 27.68 -6.66 -17.64
N GLN A 186 26.68 -6.65 -16.75
CA GLN A 186 26.67 -7.43 -15.51
C GLN A 186 26.32 -8.91 -15.76
N ASP A 187 26.28 -9.73 -14.72
CA ASP A 187 26.01 -11.17 -14.85
C ASP A 187 24.59 -11.42 -15.44
N PRO A 188 24.47 -11.99 -16.65
CA PRO A 188 23.17 -12.29 -17.27
C PRO A 188 22.39 -13.40 -16.57
N GLN A 189 23.00 -14.11 -15.59
CA GLN A 189 22.33 -15.09 -14.74
C GLN A 189 21.66 -14.47 -13.51
N THR A 190 21.59 -13.15 -13.44
CA THR A 190 20.88 -12.41 -12.38
C THR A 190 19.93 -11.38 -13.01
N ARG A 191 19.07 -10.78 -12.21
CA ARG A 191 18.05 -9.81 -12.63
C ARG A 191 18.36 -8.39 -12.19
N ILE A 192 17.69 -7.47 -12.85
CA ILE A 192 17.55 -6.07 -12.45
C ILE A 192 16.23 -5.95 -11.69
N PHE A 193 16.26 -5.40 -10.48
CA PHE A 193 15.05 -5.03 -9.74
C PHE A 193 14.88 -3.52 -9.77
N GLU A 194 13.86 -3.05 -10.47
CA GLU A 194 13.60 -1.63 -10.64
C GLU A 194 12.64 -1.10 -9.57
N VAL A 195 13.08 -0.08 -8.82
CA VAL A 195 12.38 0.49 -7.66
C VAL A 195 12.36 2.04 -7.70
N PRO A 196 11.40 2.69 -7.03
CA PRO A 196 10.17 2.09 -6.49
C PRO A 196 9.25 1.63 -7.63
N GLY A 197 8.28 0.77 -7.34
CA GLY A 197 7.18 0.48 -8.26
C GLY A 197 6.40 1.75 -8.64
N SER A 198 5.68 1.70 -9.76
CA SER A 198 4.90 2.84 -10.26
C SER A 198 3.56 2.39 -10.84
N ASP A 199 2.46 3.11 -10.57
CA ASP A 199 1.16 2.83 -11.23
C ASP A 199 1.34 2.84 -12.76
N PHE A 200 1.97 3.92 -13.25
CA PHE A 200 2.43 4.11 -14.61
C PHE A 200 3.75 4.88 -14.60
N ALA A 201 4.66 4.60 -15.52
CA ALA A 201 5.95 5.28 -15.60
C ALA A 201 5.80 6.69 -16.17
N SER A 202 5.86 7.69 -15.29
CA SER A 202 5.91 9.12 -15.62
C SER A 202 7.21 9.71 -15.11
N TYR A 203 8.10 10.10 -16.01
CA TYR A 203 9.38 10.70 -15.68
C TYR A 203 9.31 12.24 -15.74
N ILE A 204 10.23 12.92 -15.06
CA ILE A 204 10.35 14.39 -15.11
C ILE A 204 10.58 14.92 -16.54
N TRP A 205 11.18 14.10 -17.41
CA TRP A 205 11.43 14.42 -18.82
C TRP A 205 10.31 13.95 -19.77
N GLY A 206 9.34 13.15 -19.33
CA GLY A 206 8.20 12.72 -20.14
C GLY A 206 7.47 11.47 -19.61
N ASN A 207 6.20 11.30 -20.00
CA ASN A 207 5.40 10.13 -19.61
C ASN A 207 5.42 9.04 -20.69
N THR A 208 5.91 7.85 -20.34
CA THR A 208 5.99 6.67 -21.23
C THR A 208 4.87 5.66 -21.00
N VAL A 209 4.08 5.83 -19.96
CA VAL A 209 3.04 4.92 -19.43
C VAL A 209 3.64 3.63 -18.89
N ASP A 210 4.49 2.96 -19.66
CA ASP A 210 5.22 1.76 -19.29
C ASP A 210 6.69 2.10 -18.95
N PRO A 211 7.34 1.38 -18.02
CA PRO A 211 8.78 1.49 -17.78
C PRO A 211 9.62 1.24 -19.03
N ILE A 212 10.71 1.98 -19.17
CA ILE A 212 11.55 1.90 -20.39
C ILE A 212 12.62 0.80 -20.33
N THR A 213 13.04 0.38 -19.14
CA THR A 213 14.13 -0.59 -18.93
C THR A 213 13.93 -1.89 -19.72
N PRO A 214 12.74 -2.53 -19.75
CA PRO A 214 12.52 -3.75 -20.55
C PRO A 214 12.71 -3.55 -22.06
N GLY A 215 12.66 -2.32 -22.55
CA GLY A 215 12.92 -1.96 -23.95
C GLY A 215 14.39 -1.64 -24.23
N LEU A 216 15.24 -1.51 -23.20
CA LEU A 216 16.65 -1.10 -23.30
C LEU A 216 17.64 -2.25 -23.02
N VAL A 217 17.25 -3.28 -22.27
CA VAL A 217 18.13 -4.40 -21.87
C VAL A 217 17.53 -5.76 -22.27
N ASP A 218 18.38 -6.77 -22.45
CA ASP A 218 17.97 -8.18 -22.66
C ASP A 218 18.06 -9.00 -21.35
N ARG A 219 18.74 -8.47 -20.32
CA ARG A 219 18.82 -9.07 -18.98
C ARG A 219 17.45 -9.19 -18.30
N GLY A 220 17.32 -10.17 -17.41
CA GLY A 220 16.07 -10.40 -16.67
C GLY A 220 15.64 -9.18 -15.85
N TYR A 221 14.35 -8.84 -15.91
CA TYR A 221 13.76 -7.66 -15.31
C TYR A 221 12.67 -8.03 -14.30
N LEU A 222 12.62 -7.30 -13.17
CA LEU A 222 11.63 -7.39 -12.11
C LEU A 222 11.21 -5.96 -11.73
N ALA A 223 9.90 -5.68 -11.72
CA ALA A 223 9.35 -4.39 -11.25
C ALA A 223 7.87 -4.51 -10.93
N ARG A 224 7.39 -3.65 -10.02
CA ARG A 224 5.97 -3.54 -9.66
C ARG A 224 5.31 -2.43 -10.48
N GLU A 225 4.25 -2.80 -11.19
CA GLU A 225 3.35 -1.90 -11.92
C GLU A 225 1.91 -2.16 -11.52
N LEU A 226 0.95 -1.27 -11.82
CA LEU A 226 -0.46 -1.42 -11.44
C LEU A 226 -1.05 -2.81 -11.75
N PHE A 227 -0.67 -3.38 -12.90
CA PHE A 227 -1.06 -4.74 -13.28
C PHE A 227 -0.10 -5.80 -12.73
N GLN A 228 -0.68 -6.86 -12.17
CA GLN A 228 0.11 -7.99 -11.68
C GLN A 228 0.60 -8.90 -12.80
N TRP A 229 1.91 -8.86 -13.04
CA TRP A 229 2.59 -9.77 -13.96
C TRP A 229 3.13 -11.00 -13.23
N GLY A 230 3.16 -12.15 -13.91
CA GLY A 230 3.67 -13.41 -13.36
C GLY A 230 2.58 -14.32 -12.80
N SER A 231 2.98 -15.26 -11.93
CA SER A 231 2.04 -16.12 -11.20
C SER A 231 1.52 -15.39 -9.96
N PRO A 232 0.36 -15.80 -9.38
CA PRO A 232 -0.14 -15.23 -8.14
C PRO A 232 0.91 -15.18 -7.02
N GLN A 233 1.75 -16.22 -6.92
CA GLN A 233 2.83 -16.32 -5.94
C GLN A 233 3.91 -15.24 -6.15
N SER A 234 4.39 -15.05 -7.38
CA SER A 234 5.41 -14.02 -7.65
C SER A 234 4.86 -12.60 -7.52
N ALA A 235 3.59 -12.39 -7.90
CA ALA A 235 2.92 -11.11 -7.74
C ALA A 235 2.78 -10.75 -6.26
N ALA A 236 2.29 -11.68 -5.43
CA ALA A 236 2.19 -11.47 -3.98
C ALA A 236 3.56 -11.20 -3.33
N TYR A 237 4.62 -11.88 -3.79
CA TYR A 237 5.96 -11.67 -3.24
C TYR A 237 6.58 -10.33 -3.62
N LEU A 238 6.40 -9.92 -4.87
CA LEU A 238 6.83 -8.60 -5.31
C LEU A 238 6.02 -7.47 -4.65
N GLU A 239 4.72 -7.69 -4.44
CA GLU A 239 3.87 -6.76 -3.72
C GLU A 239 4.30 -6.59 -2.26
N ALA A 240 4.60 -7.68 -1.55
CA ALA A 240 4.99 -7.63 -0.13
C ALA A 240 6.20 -6.71 0.13
N ILE A 241 7.22 -6.75 -0.73
CA ILE A 241 8.39 -5.87 -0.61
C ILE A 241 8.12 -4.46 -1.13
N ASP A 242 7.48 -4.31 -2.30
CA ASP A 242 7.24 -2.98 -2.89
C ASP A 242 6.25 -2.18 -2.04
N ARG A 243 5.15 -2.77 -1.56
CA ARG A 243 4.15 -2.09 -0.73
C ARG A 243 4.77 -1.52 0.54
N ARG A 244 5.69 -2.25 1.20
CA ARG A 244 6.43 -1.73 2.36
C ARG A 244 7.29 -0.52 1.98
N MET A 245 7.88 -0.47 0.78
CA MET A 245 8.57 0.73 0.28
C MET A 245 7.58 1.88 0.01
N GLN A 246 6.45 1.58 -0.67
CA GLN A 246 5.40 2.56 -0.99
C GLN A 246 4.79 3.21 0.25
N GLU A 247 4.65 2.45 1.33
CA GLU A 247 4.01 2.88 2.58
C GLU A 247 5.01 3.39 3.63
N GLY A 248 6.32 3.43 3.33
CA GLY A 248 7.35 3.91 4.25
C GLY A 248 7.62 2.97 5.44
N LEU A 249 7.41 1.66 5.23
CA LEU A 249 7.52 0.61 6.25
C LEU A 249 8.64 -0.41 5.97
N ALA A 250 9.40 -0.22 4.89
CA ALA A 250 10.47 -1.15 4.49
C ALA A 250 11.64 -1.13 5.49
N GLU A 251 12.08 -2.31 5.91
CA GLU A 251 13.26 -2.49 6.75
C GLU A 251 14.51 -2.65 5.86
N PRO A 252 15.58 -1.85 6.05
CA PRO A 252 16.81 -1.97 5.26
C PRO A 252 17.39 -3.40 5.25
N GLN A 253 17.28 -4.12 6.38
CA GLN A 253 17.77 -5.48 6.56
C GLN A 253 17.08 -6.51 5.66
N ALA A 254 15.85 -6.24 5.22
CA ALA A 254 15.10 -7.14 4.34
C ALA A 254 15.50 -7.01 2.86
N VAL A 255 16.06 -5.87 2.44
CA VAL A 255 16.25 -5.54 1.01
C VAL A 255 17.15 -6.55 0.31
N ALA A 256 18.37 -6.77 0.80
CA ALA A 256 19.33 -7.66 0.14
C ALA A 256 18.91 -9.14 0.19
N PRO A 257 18.47 -9.73 1.32
CA PRO A 257 18.02 -11.13 1.33
C PRO A 257 16.85 -11.41 0.37
N ILE A 258 15.90 -10.49 0.25
CA ILE A 258 14.79 -10.61 -0.70
C ILE A 258 15.28 -10.48 -2.15
N ALA A 259 16.14 -9.50 -2.43
CA ALA A 259 16.77 -9.35 -3.75
C ALA A 259 17.54 -10.62 -4.16
N ARG A 260 18.33 -11.20 -3.24
CA ARG A 260 19.06 -12.47 -3.45
C ARG A 260 18.10 -13.63 -3.72
N THR A 261 16.98 -13.72 -3.00
CA THR A 261 15.95 -14.75 -3.25
C THR A 261 15.39 -14.67 -4.66
N PHE A 262 15.12 -13.45 -5.14
CA PHE A 262 14.70 -13.15 -6.52
C PHE A 262 15.80 -13.32 -7.58
N ALA A 263 17.02 -13.71 -7.19
CA ALA A 263 18.21 -13.73 -8.05
C ALA A 263 18.48 -12.37 -8.71
N VAL A 264 18.31 -11.28 -7.96
CA VAL A 264 18.64 -9.92 -8.38
C VAL A 264 20.14 -9.70 -8.16
N GLY A 265 20.80 -9.17 -9.18
CA GLY A 265 22.20 -8.75 -9.09
C GLY A 265 22.33 -7.24 -8.91
N ASP A 266 21.34 -6.46 -9.37
CA ASP A 266 21.36 -5.00 -9.27
C ASP A 266 19.95 -4.45 -9.00
N ILE A 267 19.85 -3.56 -8.02
CA ILE A 267 18.64 -2.78 -7.74
C ILE A 267 18.78 -1.42 -8.43
N LEU A 268 17.88 -1.09 -9.36
CA LEU A 268 17.87 0.16 -10.10
C LEU A 268 16.88 1.15 -9.48
N LEU A 269 17.40 2.21 -8.84
CA LEU A 269 16.60 3.29 -8.27
C LEU A 269 16.26 4.35 -9.33
N ARG A 270 14.97 4.55 -9.56
CA ARG A 270 14.40 5.58 -10.45
C ARG A 270 14.03 6.84 -9.67
N ALA A 271 15.01 7.70 -9.39
CA ALA A 271 14.76 8.97 -8.73
C ALA A 271 14.09 10.02 -9.65
N ASP A 272 14.11 9.81 -10.97
CA ASP A 272 13.56 10.70 -12.00
C ASP A 272 12.05 10.56 -12.27
N LEU A 273 11.33 9.79 -11.46
CA LEU A 273 9.87 9.67 -11.52
C LEU A 273 9.19 10.95 -11.00
N LYS A 274 8.06 11.31 -11.63
CA LYS A 274 7.10 12.30 -11.10
C LYS A 274 6.31 11.67 -9.96
N PHE A 275 6.95 11.56 -8.81
CA PHE A 275 6.43 10.84 -7.65
C PHE A 275 5.11 11.42 -7.14
N GLU A 276 4.88 12.72 -7.32
CA GLU A 276 3.66 13.42 -6.95
C GLU A 276 2.42 13.00 -7.73
N ARG A 277 2.60 12.47 -8.95
CA ARG A 277 1.47 12.08 -9.81
C ARG A 277 0.70 10.88 -9.25
N PHE A 278 1.43 9.92 -8.67
CA PHE A 278 0.91 8.63 -8.20
C PHE A 278 1.27 8.34 -6.74
N ARG A 279 1.78 9.34 -6.00
CA ARG A 279 2.23 9.22 -4.61
C ARG A 279 3.21 8.05 -4.39
N THR A 280 4.14 7.86 -5.32
CA THR A 280 5.24 6.89 -5.15
C THR A 280 6.25 7.42 -4.11
N PRO A 281 7.11 6.56 -3.53
CA PRO A 281 8.15 6.97 -2.60
C PRO A 281 8.97 8.15 -3.10
N ARG A 282 9.31 9.04 -2.17
CA ARG A 282 10.15 10.21 -2.46
C ARG A 282 11.58 9.74 -2.76
N PRO A 283 12.27 10.35 -3.73
CA PRO A 283 13.63 9.95 -4.08
C PRO A 283 14.61 9.93 -2.90
N LYS A 284 14.58 10.94 -2.02
CA LYS A 284 15.46 11.02 -0.85
C LYS A 284 15.25 9.87 0.14
N GLN A 285 14.00 9.55 0.44
CA GLN A 285 13.64 8.43 1.34
C GLN A 285 14.07 7.08 0.77
N MET A 286 13.88 6.87 -0.54
CA MET A 286 14.34 5.65 -1.19
C MET A 286 15.87 5.54 -1.23
N TRP A 287 16.55 6.66 -1.42
CA TRP A 287 18.01 6.71 -1.38
C TRP A 287 18.56 6.36 0.00
N ASP A 288 17.96 6.93 1.05
CA ASP A 288 18.33 6.66 2.43
C ASP A 288 18.13 5.18 2.79
N LEU A 289 16.95 4.63 2.48
CA LEU A 289 16.64 3.20 2.65
C LEU A 289 17.67 2.29 1.98
N LEU A 290 17.99 2.54 0.70
CA LEU A 290 18.92 1.69 -0.05
C LEU A 290 20.38 1.88 0.38
N THR A 291 20.76 3.08 0.80
CA THR A 291 22.13 3.34 1.30
C THR A 291 22.35 2.72 2.69
N ALA A 292 21.31 2.68 3.53
CA ALA A 292 21.33 2.03 4.83
C ALA A 292 21.21 0.49 4.76
N ALA A 293 20.78 -0.07 3.61
CA ALA A 293 20.52 -1.49 3.46
C ALA A 293 21.81 -2.34 3.47
N PRO A 294 22.01 -3.22 4.47
CA PRO A 294 23.16 -4.11 4.47
C PRO A 294 23.07 -5.12 3.31
N GLY A 295 24.22 -5.49 2.76
CA GLY A 295 24.31 -6.44 1.65
C GLY A 295 24.16 -5.81 0.26
N LEU A 296 24.05 -4.47 0.17
CA LEU A 296 24.23 -3.73 -1.07
C LEU A 296 25.66 -3.17 -1.16
N GLY A 297 26.19 -3.10 -2.38
CA GLY A 297 27.48 -2.47 -2.69
C GLY A 297 27.34 -0.97 -2.94
N GLU A 298 28.49 -0.31 -3.16
CA GLU A 298 28.54 1.12 -3.50
C GLU A 298 27.67 1.45 -4.72
N PRO A 299 26.79 2.47 -4.64
CA PRO A 299 25.90 2.81 -5.74
C PRO A 299 26.66 3.37 -6.94
N VAL A 300 26.24 2.95 -8.13
CA VAL A 300 26.71 3.47 -9.42
C VAL A 300 25.72 4.52 -9.92
N ALA A 301 26.11 5.79 -9.86
CA ALA A 301 25.33 6.91 -10.37
C ALA A 301 25.49 7.05 -11.90
N PHE A 302 24.38 7.18 -12.62
CA PHE A 302 24.38 7.42 -14.08
C PHE A 302 24.07 8.86 -14.45
N ALA A 303 23.57 9.65 -13.49
CA ALA A 303 23.21 11.04 -13.65
C ALA A 303 23.75 11.89 -12.48
N GLU A 304 23.60 13.21 -12.57
CA GLU A 304 23.92 14.12 -11.47
C GLU A 304 22.88 13.99 -10.35
N ALA A 305 23.33 14.21 -9.11
CA ALA A 305 22.46 14.39 -7.95
C ALA A 305 21.77 15.75 -8.06
N LEU A 306 20.44 15.73 -8.21
CA LEU A 306 19.63 16.93 -8.41
C LEU A 306 18.33 16.83 -7.60
N PRO A 307 17.87 17.93 -6.99
CA PRO A 307 16.56 17.96 -6.36
C PRO A 307 15.45 17.65 -7.36
N VAL A 308 14.66 16.63 -7.06
CA VAL A 308 13.44 16.30 -7.80
C VAL A 308 12.27 16.86 -7.02
N ILE A 309 11.81 18.02 -7.47
CA ILE A 309 10.75 18.79 -6.81
C ILE A 309 9.41 18.45 -7.46
N ALA A 310 8.41 18.19 -6.63
CA ALA A 310 7.04 17.97 -7.08
C ALA A 310 6.46 19.20 -7.80
N GLY A 311 5.55 18.98 -8.75
CA GLY A 311 4.87 20.06 -9.47
C GLY A 311 3.98 20.93 -8.57
N PRO A 312 3.72 22.20 -8.95
CA PRO A 312 2.90 23.12 -8.16
C PRO A 312 1.43 22.70 -8.02
N GLU A 313 0.94 21.78 -8.88
CA GLU A 313 -0.40 21.20 -8.78
C GLU A 313 -0.53 20.24 -7.60
N GLN A 314 0.56 19.59 -7.19
CA GLN A 314 0.64 18.67 -6.06
C GLN A 314 2.04 18.80 -5.43
N PRO A 315 2.30 19.87 -4.65
CA PRO A 315 3.64 20.21 -4.19
C PRO A 315 4.22 19.22 -3.15
N LEU A 316 3.36 18.41 -2.52
CA LEU A 316 3.75 17.42 -1.49
C LEU A 316 4.64 17.97 -0.37
N VAL A 317 4.46 19.25 -0.03
CA VAL A 317 4.98 19.86 1.20
C VAL A 317 4.03 19.49 2.32
N ASP A 318 4.14 18.26 2.81
CA ASP A 318 3.29 17.63 3.83
C ASP A 318 4.15 17.13 5.01
N GLU A 319 3.52 16.46 5.98
CA GLU A 319 4.17 15.90 7.16
C GLU A 319 5.32 14.95 6.81
N ILE A 320 5.22 14.23 5.69
CA ILE A 320 6.29 13.34 5.21
C ILE A 320 7.48 14.16 4.70
N GLU A 321 7.26 15.32 4.07
CA GLU A 321 8.35 16.24 3.70
C GLU A 321 9.04 16.79 4.93
N LEU A 322 8.25 17.38 5.84
CA LEU A 322 8.76 18.09 7.01
C LEU A 322 9.40 17.15 8.03
N GLY A 323 8.94 15.90 8.11
CA GLY A 323 9.52 14.88 8.98
C GLY A 323 10.87 14.32 8.51
N GLN A 324 11.30 14.60 7.27
CA GLN A 324 12.64 14.20 6.81
C GLN A 324 13.72 15.14 7.38
N PRO A 325 14.94 14.64 7.64
CA PRO A 325 16.08 15.50 7.98
C PRO A 325 16.31 16.57 6.92
N PRO A 326 16.50 17.86 7.28
CA PRO A 326 16.66 18.94 6.31
C PRO A 326 17.94 18.83 5.48
N ASP A 327 18.96 18.13 5.98
CA ASP A 327 20.25 17.88 5.34
C ASP A 327 20.28 16.58 4.52
N LEU A 328 19.15 15.88 4.39
CA LEU A 328 19.06 14.64 3.62
C LEU A 328 19.44 14.88 2.14
N VAL A 329 20.41 14.10 1.67
CA VAL A 329 21.06 14.29 0.37
C VAL A 329 20.13 13.94 -0.79
N ASP A 330 20.12 14.78 -1.81
CA ASP A 330 19.45 14.48 -3.07
C ASP A 330 20.15 13.33 -3.82
N PRO A 331 19.42 12.29 -4.26
CA PRO A 331 20.04 11.21 -5.02
C PRO A 331 20.38 11.61 -6.45
N PRO A 332 21.33 10.90 -7.10
CA PRO A 332 21.41 10.88 -8.56
C PRO A 332 20.06 10.48 -9.17
N LEU A 333 19.67 11.12 -10.28
CA LEU A 333 18.40 10.85 -10.97
C LEU A 333 18.20 9.37 -11.35
N LEU A 334 19.29 8.63 -11.53
CA LEU A 334 19.30 7.19 -11.77
C LEU A 334 20.56 6.57 -11.16
N SER A 335 20.37 5.53 -10.35
CA SER A 335 21.45 4.80 -9.68
C SER A 335 21.20 3.31 -9.66
N ALA A 336 22.25 2.50 -9.83
CA ALA A 336 22.21 1.05 -9.58
C ALA A 336 22.96 0.71 -8.30
N PHE A 337 22.35 -0.12 -7.45
CA PHE A 337 22.94 -0.70 -6.25
C PHE A 337 23.26 -2.17 -6.52
N PRO A 338 24.54 -2.55 -6.64
CA PRO A 338 24.92 -3.95 -6.78
C PRO A 338 24.51 -4.74 -5.54
N VAL A 339 23.87 -5.90 -5.72
CA VAL A 339 23.58 -6.82 -4.62
C VAL A 339 24.81 -7.67 -4.36
N LEU A 340 25.30 -7.70 -3.12
CA LEU A 340 26.46 -8.52 -2.74
C LEU A 340 26.06 -10.01 -2.68
N ASP A 341 26.97 -10.87 -3.17
CA ASP A 341 26.80 -12.31 -3.25
C ASP A 341 25.42 -12.75 -3.83
N PRO A 342 25.05 -12.26 -5.03
CA PRO A 342 23.73 -12.50 -5.59
C PRO A 342 23.55 -13.98 -5.96
N MET A 343 22.35 -14.52 -5.73
CA MET A 343 22.02 -15.86 -6.19
C MET A 343 21.78 -15.86 -7.70
N GLN A 344 22.15 -16.94 -8.38
CA GLN A 344 21.84 -17.12 -9.80
C GLN A 344 20.38 -17.55 -10.02
N ILE A 345 19.87 -17.28 -11.22
CA ILE A 345 18.52 -17.66 -11.67
C ILE A 345 18.34 -19.18 -11.66
N PHE A 346 19.36 -19.93 -12.11
CA PHE A 346 19.44 -21.37 -11.94
C PHE A 346 20.44 -21.68 -10.83
N ARG A 347 20.01 -22.42 -9.82
CA ARG A 347 20.86 -22.76 -8.67
C ARG A 347 20.46 -24.10 -8.08
N ALA A 348 21.42 -24.77 -7.45
CA ALA A 348 21.12 -25.89 -6.56
C ALA A 348 20.91 -25.37 -5.14
N GLN A 349 19.99 -25.98 -4.41
CA GLN A 349 19.73 -25.72 -3.01
C GLN A 349 19.76 -27.02 -2.20
N PRO A 350 20.13 -26.95 -0.92
CA PRO A 350 20.23 -28.14 -0.08
C PRO A 350 18.85 -28.74 0.16
N VAL A 351 18.82 -30.06 0.30
CA VAL A 351 17.62 -30.85 0.60
C VAL A 351 17.33 -30.97 2.11
N PRO A 352 18.30 -31.20 3.00
CA PRO A 352 18.01 -31.28 4.44
C PRO A 352 17.75 -29.89 5.04
N ARG A 353 16.98 -29.85 6.13
CA ARG A 353 16.58 -28.62 6.85
C ARG A 353 16.00 -27.53 5.93
N PRO A 354 14.96 -27.79 5.12
CA PRO A 354 14.25 -26.72 4.45
C PRO A 354 13.54 -25.80 5.47
N LEU A 355 13.27 -24.55 5.10
CA LEU A 355 12.39 -23.68 5.88
C LEU A 355 10.94 -23.89 5.44
N LEU A 356 10.06 -24.31 6.34
CA LEU A 356 8.64 -24.50 6.08
C LEU A 356 7.81 -23.46 6.84
N VAL A 357 7.13 -22.60 6.09
CA VAL A 357 6.47 -21.40 6.61
C VAL A 357 4.95 -21.55 6.55
N ALA A 358 4.28 -21.45 7.70
CA ALA A 358 2.83 -21.22 7.78
C ALA A 358 2.57 -19.71 7.73
N GLY A 359 2.42 -19.20 6.52
CA GLY A 359 2.42 -17.78 6.24
C GLY A 359 2.38 -17.51 4.73
N ASP A 360 2.64 -16.27 4.35
CA ASP A 360 2.68 -15.83 2.96
C ASP A 360 3.97 -15.03 2.67
N ALA A 361 3.98 -14.32 1.55
CA ALA A 361 5.11 -13.51 1.15
C ALA A 361 5.44 -12.36 2.13
N ASP A 362 4.44 -11.74 2.77
CA ASP A 362 4.68 -10.71 3.78
C ASP A 362 5.49 -11.30 4.96
N GLY A 363 5.25 -12.57 5.29
CA GLY A 363 5.98 -13.32 6.32
C GLY A 363 7.43 -13.59 5.93
N LEU A 364 7.69 -13.88 4.64
CA LEU A 364 9.06 -14.03 4.13
C LEU A 364 9.84 -12.71 4.17
N VAL A 365 9.20 -11.58 3.83
CA VAL A 365 9.83 -10.24 3.93
C VAL A 365 10.12 -9.89 5.39
N GLY A 366 9.19 -10.15 6.30
CA GLY A 366 9.41 -9.97 7.73
C GLY A 366 10.50 -10.88 8.29
N ALA A 367 10.59 -12.13 7.83
CA ALA A 367 11.63 -13.08 8.20
C ALA A 367 13.02 -12.63 7.70
N ALA A 368 13.09 -12.00 6.53
CA ALA A 368 14.30 -11.36 6.03
C ALA A 368 14.73 -10.17 6.92
N GLY A 369 13.79 -9.30 7.31
CA GLY A 369 14.04 -8.18 8.23
C GLY A 369 14.52 -8.65 9.62
N ALA A 370 13.99 -9.77 10.10
CA ALA A 370 14.40 -10.41 11.35
C ALA A 370 15.70 -11.23 11.24
N GLY A 371 16.27 -11.41 10.04
CA GLY A 371 17.49 -12.18 9.84
C GLY A 371 17.33 -13.69 9.96
N ILE A 372 16.12 -14.23 9.78
CA ILE A 372 15.80 -15.66 9.86
C ILE A 372 15.44 -16.30 8.50
N LEU A 373 15.47 -15.52 7.42
CA LEU A 373 15.38 -16.02 6.04
C LEU A 373 16.78 -16.10 5.39
N PHE A 374 17.17 -17.28 4.94
CA PHE A 374 18.46 -17.52 4.29
C PHE A 374 18.26 -17.85 2.80
N PRO A 375 18.71 -17.01 1.84
CA PRO A 375 18.49 -17.22 0.40
C PRO A 375 19.03 -18.56 -0.15
N GLU A 376 20.02 -19.14 0.52
CA GLU A 376 20.62 -20.44 0.20
C GLU A 376 19.72 -21.62 0.63
N GLN A 377 18.95 -21.46 1.72
CA GLN A 377 18.05 -22.49 2.25
C GLN A 377 16.82 -22.65 1.36
N ALA A 378 16.43 -23.88 1.05
CA ALA A 378 15.20 -24.15 0.33
C ALA A 378 14.00 -23.76 1.20
N THR A 379 13.17 -22.82 0.75
CA THR A 379 12.01 -22.32 1.51
C THR A 379 10.69 -22.73 0.86
N PHE A 380 9.70 -23.14 1.66
CA PHE A 380 8.40 -23.60 1.21
C PHE A 380 7.28 -23.01 2.07
N LEU A 381 6.14 -22.70 1.45
CA LEU A 381 4.94 -22.24 2.17
C LEU A 381 4.01 -23.43 2.42
N SER A 382 3.63 -23.69 3.68
CA SER A 382 2.78 -24.82 4.09
C SER A 382 1.48 -24.86 3.29
N ALA A 383 0.84 -23.71 3.10
CA ALA A 383 -0.41 -23.58 2.36
C ALA A 383 -0.32 -24.02 0.88
N SER A 384 0.88 -24.03 0.28
CA SER A 384 1.10 -24.58 -1.08
C SER A 384 0.85 -26.10 -1.13
N TYR A 385 0.88 -26.78 0.01
CA TYR A 385 0.66 -28.22 0.16
C TYR A 385 -0.74 -28.56 0.69
N ALA A 386 -1.69 -27.62 0.64
CA ALA A 386 -3.08 -27.85 1.08
C ALA A 386 -3.72 -29.09 0.43
N THR A 387 -3.35 -29.40 -0.82
CA THR A 387 -3.81 -30.59 -1.56
C THR A 387 -2.76 -31.71 -1.66
N ASP A 388 -1.59 -31.56 -1.03
CA ASP A 388 -0.47 -32.52 -1.10
C ASP A 388 0.18 -32.76 0.28
N ALA A 389 -0.56 -33.46 1.15
CA ALA A 389 -0.09 -33.81 2.48
C ALA A 389 1.19 -34.69 2.46
N ALA A 390 1.39 -35.51 1.41
CA ALA A 390 2.56 -36.35 1.29
C ALA A 390 3.82 -35.53 0.98
N GLY A 391 3.72 -34.53 0.10
CA GLY A 391 4.80 -33.58 -0.15
C GLY A 391 5.17 -32.78 1.10
N ARG A 392 4.19 -32.32 1.89
CA ARG A 392 4.46 -31.66 3.18
C ARG A 392 5.17 -32.59 4.16
N GLN A 393 4.72 -33.83 4.29
CA GLN A 393 5.37 -34.81 5.17
C GLN A 393 6.81 -35.09 4.74
N ASP A 394 7.09 -35.18 3.44
CA ASP A 394 8.45 -35.35 2.92
C ASP A 394 9.39 -34.20 3.32
N LEU A 395 8.89 -32.94 3.36
CA LEU A 395 9.66 -31.81 3.87
C LEU A 395 9.93 -31.91 5.37
N LEU A 396 8.93 -32.33 6.16
CA LEU A 396 9.09 -32.57 7.59
C LEU A 396 10.12 -33.69 7.86
N ASP A 397 10.05 -34.81 7.14
CA ASP A 397 10.97 -35.94 7.27
C ASP A 397 12.44 -35.56 6.94
N ARG A 398 12.65 -34.45 6.22
CA ARG A 398 13.98 -33.86 5.93
C ARG A 398 14.49 -32.92 7.02
N GLY A 399 13.79 -32.82 8.15
CA GLY A 399 14.16 -32.02 9.31
C GLY A 399 13.88 -30.53 9.14
N ALA A 400 12.71 -30.17 8.58
CA ALA A 400 12.37 -28.77 8.32
C ALA A 400 12.47 -27.87 9.56
N ASP A 401 12.95 -26.64 9.39
CA ASP A 401 12.76 -25.58 10.39
C ASP A 401 11.34 -25.00 10.18
N LEU A 402 10.56 -24.84 11.23
CA LEU A 402 9.17 -24.40 11.17
C LEU A 402 9.06 -22.92 11.54
N LEU A 403 8.41 -22.14 10.68
CA LEU A 403 8.08 -20.74 10.92
C LEU A 403 6.56 -20.54 10.81
N VAL A 404 5.93 -20.03 11.86
CA VAL A 404 4.53 -19.63 11.84
C VAL A 404 4.46 -18.11 11.87
N THR A 405 3.80 -17.51 10.89
CA THR A 405 3.62 -16.06 10.81
C THR A 405 2.15 -15.69 10.87
N ASP A 406 1.85 -14.46 11.28
CA ASP A 406 0.50 -13.89 11.22
C ASP A 406 0.22 -13.15 9.90
N THR A 407 0.94 -13.46 8.82
CA THR A 407 0.92 -12.64 7.61
C THR A 407 -0.02 -13.12 6.50
N ASN A 408 -0.30 -14.43 6.40
CA ASN A 408 -1.27 -14.97 5.42
C ASN A 408 -2.72 -14.66 5.83
N ARG A 409 -3.06 -13.39 5.92
CA ARG A 409 -4.34 -12.92 6.44
C ARG A 409 -5.47 -13.20 5.47
N ARG A 410 -6.58 -13.72 5.99
CA ARG A 410 -7.86 -13.70 5.28
C ARG A 410 -8.29 -12.23 5.18
N ARG A 411 -8.13 -11.62 4.01
CA ARG A 411 -8.44 -10.20 3.81
C ARG A 411 -8.80 -9.90 2.36
N ALA A 412 -9.55 -8.82 2.17
CA ALA A 412 -9.89 -8.29 0.87
C ALA A 412 -8.67 -7.67 0.17
N HIS A 413 -8.70 -7.63 -1.17
CA HIS A 413 -7.62 -7.05 -1.98
C HIS A 413 -8.13 -6.22 -3.17
N ARG A 414 -7.56 -5.03 -3.42
CA ARG A 414 -7.94 -4.12 -4.52
C ARG A 414 -6.73 -3.77 -5.39
N TRP A 415 -6.93 -3.69 -6.71
CA TRP A 415 -5.85 -3.43 -7.69
C TRP A 415 -5.97 -2.06 -8.38
N GLY A 416 -6.28 -1.01 -7.60
CA GLY A 416 -6.46 0.36 -8.10
C GLY A 416 -5.23 1.27 -7.99
N ALA A 417 -4.26 0.89 -7.16
CA ALA A 417 -3.02 1.62 -6.88
C ALA A 417 -1.94 0.62 -6.42
N LEU A 418 -0.72 1.11 -6.14
CA LEU A 418 0.37 0.32 -5.56
C LEU A 418 0.38 0.28 -4.01
N ARG A 419 -0.43 1.11 -3.36
CA ARG A 419 -0.53 1.23 -1.90
C ARG A 419 -1.98 1.18 -1.44
N GLU A 420 -2.21 0.86 -0.16
CA GLU A 420 -3.56 0.81 0.42
C GLU A 420 -4.47 -0.23 -0.26
N THR A 421 -3.85 -1.33 -0.72
CA THR A 421 -4.47 -2.39 -1.53
C THR A 421 -5.06 -3.53 -0.70
N THR A 422 -4.84 -3.55 0.63
CA THR A 422 -5.23 -4.65 1.52
C THR A 422 -6.25 -4.23 2.57
N GLY A 423 -7.32 -5.02 2.73
CA GLY A 423 -8.36 -4.82 3.74
C GLY A 423 -7.97 -5.31 5.14
N TYR A 424 -8.91 -5.22 6.08
CA TYR A 424 -8.72 -5.74 7.45
C TYR A 424 -8.66 -7.26 7.49
N THR A 425 -8.18 -7.80 8.61
CA THR A 425 -8.13 -9.25 8.83
C THR A 425 -9.51 -9.77 9.21
N GLU A 426 -10.10 -10.57 8.33
CA GLU A 426 -11.43 -11.14 8.46
C GLU A 426 -11.44 -12.35 9.40
N ARG A 427 -12.62 -12.67 9.92
CA ARG A 427 -12.85 -13.91 10.67
C ARG A 427 -12.89 -15.12 9.74
N ALA A 428 -12.66 -16.30 10.29
CA ALA A 428 -12.88 -17.55 9.55
C ALA A 428 -14.33 -17.64 9.06
N GLY A 429 -14.52 -17.98 7.78
CA GLY A 429 -15.82 -18.10 7.15
C GLY A 429 -16.57 -16.79 6.92
N GLU A 430 -15.94 -15.63 7.18
CA GLU A 430 -16.60 -14.34 7.03
C GLU A 430 -17.04 -14.08 5.58
N VAL A 431 -18.27 -13.57 5.46
CA VAL A 431 -18.89 -13.15 4.19
C VAL A 431 -19.30 -11.69 4.35
N PRO A 432 -18.83 -10.78 3.48
CA PRO A 432 -19.26 -9.38 3.51
C PRO A 432 -20.78 -9.25 3.41
N GLU A 433 -21.36 -8.35 4.21
CA GLU A 433 -22.79 -8.00 4.15
C GLU A 433 -23.22 -7.54 2.75
N THR A 434 -22.31 -6.82 2.08
CA THR A 434 -22.49 -6.33 0.71
C THR A 434 -21.39 -6.89 -0.20
N TYR A 435 -21.78 -7.36 -1.38
CA TYR A 435 -20.80 -7.79 -2.40
C TYR A 435 -20.04 -6.59 -2.96
N ASP A 436 -18.73 -6.55 -2.72
CA ASP A 436 -17.83 -5.58 -3.32
C ASP A 436 -17.18 -6.15 -4.60
N PRO A 437 -17.50 -5.63 -5.80
CA PRO A 437 -16.87 -6.09 -7.04
C PRO A 437 -15.39 -5.73 -7.15
N SER A 438 -14.88 -4.80 -6.33
CA SER A 438 -13.48 -4.38 -6.32
C SER A 438 -12.59 -5.26 -5.43
N ASP A 439 -13.16 -6.07 -4.53
CA ASP A 439 -12.43 -7.13 -3.83
C ASP A 439 -12.07 -8.26 -4.82
N GLN A 440 -10.80 -8.32 -5.20
CA GLN A 440 -10.21 -9.20 -6.20
C GLN A 440 -8.95 -9.86 -5.61
N ARG A 441 -9.12 -10.77 -4.67
CA ARG A 441 -8.01 -11.49 -4.01
C ARG A 441 -7.19 -12.33 -4.99
N LEU A 442 -5.87 -12.39 -4.80
CA LEU A 442 -5.02 -13.34 -5.53
C LEU A 442 -5.20 -14.75 -4.98
N GLU A 443 -5.49 -15.71 -5.87
CA GLU A 443 -5.52 -17.14 -5.51
C GLU A 443 -4.08 -17.69 -5.46
N VAL A 444 -3.38 -17.44 -4.36
CA VAL A 444 -1.99 -17.89 -4.13
C VAL A 444 -1.93 -19.37 -3.75
N PHE A 445 -2.88 -19.83 -2.93
CA PHE A 445 -2.96 -21.19 -2.37
C PHE A 445 -4.27 -21.88 -2.75
N PRO A 446 -4.40 -22.35 -4.00
CA PRO A 446 -5.62 -23.00 -4.44
C PRO A 446 -5.90 -24.26 -3.59
N GLY A 447 -7.12 -24.35 -3.04
CA GLY A 447 -7.56 -25.48 -2.22
C GLY A 447 -7.25 -25.38 -0.73
N ALA A 448 -6.62 -24.30 -0.26
CA ALA A 448 -6.43 -24.03 1.16
C ALA A 448 -7.76 -23.66 1.87
N THR A 449 -7.91 -24.09 3.13
CA THR A 449 -9.00 -23.69 4.04
C THR A 449 -8.57 -22.50 4.91
N ASP A 450 -9.48 -21.93 5.70
CA ASP A 450 -9.18 -20.82 6.63
C ASP A 450 -8.13 -21.20 7.71
N ASP A 451 -7.87 -22.49 7.92
CA ASP A 451 -6.80 -22.97 8.81
C ASP A 451 -5.40 -22.60 8.30
N ALA A 452 -5.25 -22.39 6.99
CA ALA A 452 -4.02 -21.93 6.38
C ALA A 452 -3.86 -20.39 6.44
N PHE A 453 -4.89 -19.67 6.89
CA PHE A 453 -4.90 -18.21 6.96
C PHE A 453 -4.87 -17.72 8.41
N THR A 454 -4.28 -16.55 8.60
CA THR A 454 -4.46 -15.72 9.78
C THR A 454 -5.87 -15.12 9.74
N VAL A 455 -6.60 -15.23 10.85
CA VAL A 455 -7.97 -14.69 10.99
C VAL A 455 -8.11 -13.95 12.31
N THR A 456 -9.17 -13.16 12.44
CA THR A 456 -9.61 -12.63 13.73
C THR A 456 -10.57 -13.60 14.42
N GLU A 457 -10.47 -13.66 15.75
CA GLU A 457 -11.42 -14.32 16.65
C GLU A 457 -12.06 -13.25 17.51
N HIS A 458 -13.39 -13.22 17.50
CA HIS A 458 -14.18 -12.27 18.27
C HIS A 458 -14.79 -12.99 19.46
N HIS A 459 -14.68 -12.41 20.66
CA HIS A 459 -15.25 -12.95 21.88
C HIS A 459 -16.21 -11.94 22.53
N GLY A 460 -17.36 -12.41 23.02
CA GLY A 460 -18.38 -11.61 23.67
C GLY A 460 -19.39 -11.00 22.69
N ALA A 461 -18.95 -10.63 21.49
CA ALA A 461 -19.81 -10.22 20.39
C ALA A 461 -19.13 -10.41 19.04
N THR A 462 -19.90 -10.49 17.96
CA THR A 462 -19.48 -10.34 16.57
C THR A 462 -19.87 -8.94 16.09
N VAL A 463 -18.93 -8.23 15.44
CA VAL A 463 -19.21 -6.89 14.89
C VAL A 463 -18.97 -6.88 13.37
N THR A 464 -19.99 -6.51 12.60
CA THR A 464 -19.94 -6.39 11.13
C THR A 464 -20.51 -5.06 10.66
N ALA A 465 -20.22 -4.67 9.42
CA ALA A 465 -20.87 -3.52 8.79
C ALA A 465 -21.05 -3.73 7.29
N THR A 466 -21.94 -2.92 6.70
CA THR A 466 -22.19 -2.91 5.24
C THR A 466 -20.98 -2.43 4.43
N ALA A 467 -20.19 -1.51 4.99
CA ALA A 467 -18.95 -1.00 4.43
C ALA A 467 -18.06 -0.38 5.54
N TYR A 468 -16.84 -0.01 5.16
CA TYR A 468 -15.90 0.75 5.98
C TYR A 468 -15.03 1.64 5.10
N GLY A 469 -14.47 2.70 5.67
CA GLY A 469 -13.51 3.57 5.03
C GLY A 469 -14.07 4.34 3.83
N ASN A 470 -13.43 4.15 2.69
CA ASN A 470 -13.74 4.82 1.43
C ASN A 470 -13.84 3.82 0.24
N PRO A 471 -14.48 4.20 -0.88
CA PRO A 471 -14.73 3.28 -1.99
C PRO A 471 -13.53 3.04 -2.92
N ILE A 472 -12.40 3.73 -2.72
CA ILE A 472 -11.23 3.69 -3.61
C ILE A 472 -10.12 2.84 -3.01
N THR A 473 -9.72 3.11 -1.77
CA THR A 473 -8.62 2.44 -1.06
C THR A 473 -9.12 1.69 0.16
N TYR A 474 -8.35 0.71 0.65
CA TYR A 474 -8.66 0.07 1.91
C TYR A 474 -8.01 0.79 3.09
N THR A 475 -8.79 0.93 4.15
CA THR A 475 -8.45 1.58 5.42
C THR A 475 -8.81 0.61 6.55
N PRO A 476 -8.02 -0.46 6.77
CA PRO A 476 -8.32 -1.47 7.78
C PRO A 476 -8.42 -0.94 9.22
N GLU A 477 -7.87 0.24 9.49
CA GLU A 477 -8.06 0.99 10.73
C GLU A 477 -9.51 1.52 10.92
N ASP A 478 -10.35 1.50 9.88
CA ASP A 478 -11.76 1.95 9.93
C ASP A 478 -12.75 0.81 10.11
N ARG A 479 -12.26 -0.41 10.41
CA ARG A 479 -13.07 -1.63 10.44
C ARG A 479 -14.15 -1.62 11.54
N PRO A 480 -15.22 -2.42 11.40
CA PRO A 480 -16.36 -2.42 12.32
C PRO A 480 -16.01 -2.69 13.79
N ALA A 481 -15.02 -3.57 14.04
CA ALA A 481 -14.59 -3.93 15.39
C ALA A 481 -14.12 -2.72 16.22
N MET A 482 -13.61 -1.67 15.56
CA MET A 482 -13.13 -0.44 16.20
C MET A 482 -14.25 0.46 16.75
N ALA A 483 -15.52 0.06 16.65
CA ALA A 483 -16.64 0.74 17.31
C ALA A 483 -17.04 0.07 18.64
N PHE A 484 -16.37 -1.00 19.04
CA PHE A 484 -16.76 -1.82 20.18
C PHE A 484 -15.56 -2.41 20.93
N ASP A 485 -14.33 -1.94 20.65
CA ASP A 485 -13.09 -2.44 21.25
C ASP A 485 -12.74 -1.78 22.60
N GLY A 486 -13.53 -0.79 23.03
CA GLY A 486 -13.38 -0.08 24.29
C GLY A 486 -12.34 1.04 24.22
N ASP A 487 -11.88 1.41 23.03
CA ASP A 487 -10.82 2.37 22.78
C ASP A 487 -11.33 3.60 22.02
N PRO A 488 -11.51 4.76 22.68
CA PRO A 488 -12.04 5.94 22.01
C PRO A 488 -11.07 6.59 20.99
N ALA A 489 -9.84 6.08 20.86
CA ALA A 489 -8.90 6.54 19.85
C ALA A 489 -9.06 5.83 18.50
N THR A 490 -9.65 4.62 18.50
CA THR A 490 -10.02 3.87 17.30
C THR A 490 -11.48 4.20 16.94
N ALA A 491 -11.88 3.91 15.69
CA ALA A 491 -13.26 4.09 15.27
C ALA A 491 -13.61 3.30 14.02
N TRP A 492 -14.83 2.73 13.97
CA TRP A 492 -15.45 2.39 12.70
C TRP A 492 -15.83 3.68 11.97
N ARG A 493 -15.41 3.79 10.71
CA ARG A 493 -15.72 4.92 9.84
C ARG A 493 -16.16 4.43 8.47
N VAL A 494 -17.06 5.16 7.82
CA VAL A 494 -17.60 4.83 6.50
C VAL A 494 -18.00 6.09 5.73
N GLY A 495 -18.09 5.99 4.41
CA GLY A 495 -18.56 7.06 3.53
C GLY A 495 -17.62 8.26 3.44
N ALA A 496 -16.31 8.04 3.66
CA ALA A 496 -15.33 9.02 3.23
C ALA A 496 -15.41 9.15 1.70
N ILE A 497 -15.44 10.40 1.21
CA ILE A 497 -15.66 10.75 -0.20
C ILE A 497 -16.91 10.12 -0.87
N ASP A 498 -17.88 9.63 -0.08
CA ASP A 498 -19.12 9.01 -0.56
C ASP A 498 -20.33 9.34 0.34
N ASP A 499 -21.54 8.88 -0.03
CA ASP A 499 -22.76 8.99 0.78
C ASP A 499 -22.85 7.82 1.79
N PRO A 500 -22.76 8.06 3.12
CA PRO A 500 -22.84 7.06 4.18
C PRO A 500 -24.31 6.73 4.53
N THR A 501 -25.29 7.39 3.90
CA THR A 501 -26.70 7.20 4.24
C THR A 501 -27.14 5.78 3.91
N GLY A 502 -27.66 5.07 4.89
CA GLY A 502 -28.11 3.68 4.77
C GLY A 502 -27.05 2.63 5.07
N GLU A 503 -25.82 3.04 5.41
CA GLU A 503 -24.82 2.13 5.96
C GLU A 503 -25.25 1.66 7.36
N VAL A 504 -24.92 0.42 7.69
CA VAL A 504 -25.35 -0.26 8.93
C VAL A 504 -24.13 -0.86 9.63
N LEU A 505 -23.98 -0.55 10.92
CA LEU A 505 -23.12 -1.29 11.85
C LEU A 505 -23.99 -2.30 12.61
N ARG A 506 -23.57 -3.56 12.65
CA ARG A 506 -24.29 -4.67 13.30
C ARG A 506 -23.42 -5.27 14.40
N ILE A 507 -23.97 -5.39 15.60
CA ILE A 507 -23.36 -6.01 16.77
C ILE A 507 -24.23 -7.19 17.19
N ASP A 508 -23.69 -8.40 17.08
CA ASP A 508 -24.31 -9.67 17.50
C ASP A 508 -23.65 -10.18 18.76
N LEU A 509 -24.32 -10.06 19.90
CA LEU A 509 -23.82 -10.46 21.21
C LEU A 509 -23.87 -11.98 21.38
N ASP A 510 -22.81 -12.55 21.98
CA ASP A 510 -22.75 -13.99 22.28
C ASP A 510 -23.79 -14.37 23.35
N GLU A 511 -24.02 -13.47 24.31
CA GLU A 511 -25.06 -13.59 25.33
C GLU A 511 -26.03 -12.40 25.28
N PRO A 512 -27.36 -12.62 25.38
CA PRO A 512 -28.31 -11.52 25.41
C PRO A 512 -28.10 -10.61 26.63
N VAL A 513 -28.11 -9.30 26.40
CA VAL A 513 -28.02 -8.29 27.47
C VAL A 513 -29.37 -7.64 27.71
N THR A 514 -29.60 -7.17 28.94
CA THR A 514 -30.80 -6.40 29.30
C THR A 514 -30.37 -5.03 29.78
N THR A 515 -30.78 -4.00 29.04
CA THR A 515 -30.48 -2.59 29.34
C THR A 515 -31.60 -1.70 28.78
N ASP A 516 -31.67 -0.48 29.27
CA ASP A 516 -32.54 0.60 28.78
C ASP A 516 -31.73 1.74 28.14
N GLU A 517 -30.40 1.57 28.01
CA GLU A 517 -29.51 2.57 27.44
C GLU A 517 -28.33 2.00 26.65
N VAL A 518 -27.79 2.84 25.76
CA VAL A 518 -26.48 2.72 25.09
C VAL A 518 -25.78 4.08 25.07
N LEU A 519 -24.44 4.11 24.98
CA LEU A 519 -23.70 5.34 24.68
C LEU A 519 -23.15 5.30 23.25
N LEU A 520 -23.28 6.42 22.54
CA LEU A 520 -22.79 6.59 21.18
C LEU A 520 -21.73 7.68 21.14
N THR A 521 -20.51 7.31 20.78
CA THR A 521 -19.36 8.22 20.63
C THR A 521 -18.93 8.20 19.17
N GLN A 522 -19.06 9.34 18.48
CA GLN A 522 -18.54 9.56 17.14
C GLN A 522 -17.01 9.70 17.17
N PRO A 523 -16.31 9.51 16.03
CA PRO A 523 -14.84 9.58 15.97
C PRO A 523 -14.24 10.81 16.63
N LEU A 524 -13.24 10.60 17.51
CA LEU A 524 -12.54 11.66 18.23
C LEU A 524 -11.18 12.01 17.63
N THR A 525 -10.66 11.17 16.74
CA THR A 525 -9.33 11.27 16.11
C THR A 525 -9.44 11.54 14.61
N ASN A 526 -8.31 11.78 13.94
CA ASN A 526 -8.19 12.06 12.50
C ASN A 526 -8.90 13.35 12.02
N VAL A 527 -8.89 13.58 10.71
CA VAL A 527 -9.58 14.72 10.06
C VAL A 527 -11.09 14.57 10.19
N ARG A 528 -11.75 15.59 10.77
CA ARG A 528 -13.19 15.57 11.07
C ARG A 528 -13.87 16.85 10.57
N ASN A 529 -14.52 16.73 9.41
CA ASN A 529 -15.25 17.83 8.76
C ASN A 529 -16.70 17.48 8.39
N ARG A 530 -17.20 16.34 8.90
CA ARG A 530 -18.54 15.79 8.68
C ARG A 530 -18.97 15.02 9.92
N TRP A 531 -20.25 15.12 10.29
CA TRP A 531 -20.78 14.48 11.49
C TRP A 531 -22.15 13.88 11.28
N LEU A 532 -22.41 12.75 11.93
CA LEU A 532 -23.76 12.18 11.98
C LEU A 532 -24.67 13.08 12.81
N THR A 533 -25.90 13.22 12.34
CA THR A 533 -26.97 14.00 12.99
C THR A 533 -28.18 13.15 13.34
N GLN A 534 -28.36 12.00 12.69
CA GLN A 534 -29.46 11.09 12.98
C GLN A 534 -29.11 9.63 12.67
N VAL A 535 -29.51 8.72 13.55
CA VAL A 535 -29.35 7.26 13.38
C VAL A 535 -30.61 6.50 13.80
N ALA A 536 -30.75 5.26 13.35
CA ALA A 536 -31.79 4.33 13.78
C ALA A 536 -31.18 3.12 14.49
N LEU A 537 -31.60 2.88 15.74
CA LEU A 537 -31.21 1.70 16.52
C LEU A 537 -32.28 0.60 16.37
N ARG A 538 -31.90 -0.58 15.91
CA ARG A 538 -32.81 -1.73 15.78
C ARG A 538 -32.32 -2.90 16.61
N PHE A 539 -33.24 -3.44 17.42
CA PHE A 539 -32.96 -4.56 18.34
C PHE A 539 -33.68 -5.81 17.84
N ASP A 540 -32.95 -6.90 17.59
CA ASP A 540 -33.47 -8.18 17.09
C ASP A 540 -34.43 -8.07 15.90
N GLY A 541 -34.15 -7.16 14.96
CA GLY A 541 -34.99 -6.92 13.77
C GLY A 541 -36.32 -6.20 14.04
N GLY A 542 -36.52 -5.69 15.27
CA GLY A 542 -37.73 -4.98 15.70
C GLY A 542 -37.96 -3.61 15.03
N ALA A 543 -38.86 -2.81 15.61
CA ALA A 543 -39.09 -1.44 15.16
C ALA A 543 -37.90 -0.54 15.59
N PRO A 544 -37.39 0.33 14.71
CA PRO A 544 -36.23 1.16 15.01
C PRO A 544 -36.57 2.26 16.01
N VAL A 545 -35.63 2.57 16.90
CA VAL A 545 -35.59 3.78 17.72
C VAL A 545 -34.76 4.81 16.98
N VAL A 546 -35.39 5.88 16.49
CA VAL A 546 -34.69 6.98 15.79
C VAL A 546 -34.14 7.95 16.82
N VAL A 547 -32.87 8.31 16.67
CA VAL A 547 -32.11 9.13 17.61
C VAL A 547 -31.47 10.29 16.86
N ASP A 548 -31.68 11.51 17.37
CA ASP A 548 -30.94 12.69 16.91
C ASP A 548 -29.62 12.78 17.70
N LEU A 549 -28.51 12.96 16.99
CA LEU A 549 -27.17 13.08 17.58
C LEU A 549 -26.79 14.55 17.79
N ASP A 550 -26.29 14.86 18.99
CA ASP A 550 -25.89 16.21 19.37
C ASP A 550 -24.38 16.33 19.66
N GLN A 551 -23.94 17.47 20.21
CA GLN A 551 -22.53 17.70 20.50
C GLN A 551 -21.95 16.68 21.50
N SER A 552 -22.77 16.16 22.43
CA SER A 552 -22.31 15.18 23.42
C SER A 552 -21.86 13.86 22.80
N SER A 553 -22.31 13.53 21.58
CA SER A 553 -21.82 12.36 20.87
C SER A 553 -20.41 12.55 20.31
N ARG A 554 -19.79 13.73 20.45
CA ARG A 554 -18.48 14.09 19.88
C ARG A 554 -17.44 14.36 20.97
N GLU A 555 -17.78 14.01 22.20
CA GLU A 555 -16.99 14.22 23.41
C GLU A 555 -17.08 12.95 24.26
N LEU A 556 -16.11 12.68 25.13
CA LEU A 556 -16.21 11.59 26.09
C LEU A 556 -17.19 11.97 27.23
N PRO A 557 -18.06 11.04 27.69
CA PRO A 557 -18.12 9.61 27.38
C PRO A 557 -19.04 9.22 26.20
N GLY A 558 -19.50 10.19 25.40
CA GLY A 558 -20.48 9.99 24.32
C GLY A 558 -21.90 10.36 24.71
N GLN A 559 -22.80 10.34 23.73
CA GLN A 559 -24.21 10.65 23.93
C GLN A 559 -24.94 9.43 24.49
N ARG A 560 -25.55 9.60 25.67
CA ARG A 560 -26.42 8.59 26.27
C ARG A 560 -27.77 8.57 25.56
N VAL A 561 -28.11 7.42 24.99
CA VAL A 561 -29.40 7.16 24.34
C VAL A 561 -30.20 6.21 25.22
N THR A 562 -31.44 6.61 25.55
CA THR A 562 -32.35 5.80 26.41
C THR A 562 -33.56 5.32 25.61
N PHE A 563 -34.06 4.15 25.96
CA PHE A 563 -35.23 3.50 25.36
C PHE A 563 -35.91 2.58 26.40
N ASP A 564 -37.11 2.06 26.09
CA ASP A 564 -37.75 1.10 27.01
C ASP A 564 -36.85 -0.13 27.23
N GLU A 565 -36.61 -0.47 28.51
CA GLU A 565 -35.81 -1.63 28.94
C GLU A 565 -36.18 -2.88 28.13
N ARG A 566 -35.17 -3.52 27.54
CA ARG A 566 -35.35 -4.69 26.69
C ARG A 566 -34.15 -5.61 26.77
N THR A 567 -34.43 -6.89 26.55
CA THR A 567 -33.40 -7.91 26.35
C THR A 567 -33.21 -8.13 24.85
N PHE A 568 -31.98 -8.10 24.35
CA PHE A 568 -31.67 -8.30 22.93
C PHE A 568 -30.34 -9.02 22.74
N SER A 569 -30.16 -9.64 21.58
CA SER A 569 -28.91 -10.26 21.15
C SER A 569 -28.27 -9.52 19.98
N THR A 570 -29.05 -8.82 19.17
CA THR A 570 -28.53 -8.03 18.04
C THR A 570 -28.89 -6.55 18.22
N LEU A 571 -27.91 -5.68 18.00
CA LEU A 571 -28.08 -4.25 17.76
C LEU A 571 -27.62 -3.87 16.35
N GLU A 572 -28.48 -3.24 15.56
CA GLU A 572 -28.11 -2.57 14.31
C GLU A 572 -28.21 -1.06 14.48
N VAL A 573 -27.18 -0.34 14.03
CA VAL A 573 -27.11 1.13 13.98
C VAL A 573 -27.09 1.56 12.52
N GLU A 574 -28.22 2.03 12.01
CA GLU A 574 -28.39 2.52 10.64
C GLU A 574 -28.13 4.04 10.57
N LEU A 575 -27.25 4.46 9.66
CA LEU A 575 -26.90 5.87 9.46
C LEU A 575 -27.98 6.58 8.62
N LEU A 576 -28.71 7.53 9.21
CA LEU A 576 -29.85 8.17 8.54
C LEU A 576 -29.54 9.55 7.96
N ALA A 577 -28.70 10.34 8.63
CA ALA A 577 -28.33 11.68 8.17
C ALA A 577 -27.02 12.20 8.75
N ASP A 578 -26.37 13.08 8.01
CA ASP A 578 -25.21 13.87 8.40
C ASP A 578 -25.46 15.38 8.20
N ASP A 579 -24.54 16.21 8.72
CA ASP A 579 -24.64 17.67 8.72
C ASP A 579 -24.36 18.34 7.36
N ILE A 580 -23.82 17.62 6.38
CA ILE A 580 -23.54 18.11 5.02
C ILE A 580 -24.73 17.90 4.09
N GLY A 581 -25.52 16.84 4.34
CA GLY A 581 -26.68 16.43 3.56
C GLY A 581 -26.31 15.92 2.15
N ARG A 582 -27.32 15.60 1.34
CA ARG A 582 -27.11 14.98 0.02
C ARG A 582 -26.39 15.92 -0.96
N ARG A 583 -25.29 15.46 -1.56
CA ARG A 583 -24.50 16.20 -2.56
C ARG A 583 -24.36 15.43 -3.88
N PRO A 584 -24.08 16.12 -5.01
CA PRO A 584 -23.68 15.45 -6.25
C PRO A 584 -22.30 14.79 -6.18
N ARG A 585 -21.42 15.28 -5.30
CA ARG A 585 -20.06 14.77 -5.02
C ARG A 585 -19.71 15.03 -3.56
N TYR A 586 -18.89 14.17 -2.99
CA TYR A 586 -18.45 14.21 -1.60
C TYR A 586 -16.92 14.43 -1.48
N ASP A 587 -16.28 14.91 -2.56
CA ASP A 587 -14.83 15.16 -2.61
C ASP A 587 -14.34 15.99 -1.40
N GLY A 588 -13.31 15.48 -0.70
CA GLY A 588 -12.70 16.12 0.47
C GLY A 588 -13.49 16.04 1.77
N LEU A 589 -14.53 15.18 1.86
CA LEU A 589 -15.27 14.92 3.09
C LEU A 589 -14.76 13.67 3.80
N SER A 590 -14.55 13.80 5.11
CA SER A 590 -14.19 12.71 6.03
C SER A 590 -15.31 11.67 6.16
N GLY A 591 -14.91 10.45 6.52
CA GLY A 591 -15.85 9.38 6.88
C GLY A 591 -16.50 9.65 8.24
N VAL A 592 -17.66 9.03 8.46
CA VAL A 592 -18.44 9.13 9.71
C VAL A 592 -18.68 7.74 10.29
N GLY A 593 -19.03 7.66 11.56
CA GLY A 593 -19.30 6.38 12.23
C GLY A 593 -19.22 6.53 13.74
N PHE A 594 -18.62 5.56 14.41
CA PHE A 594 -18.51 5.52 15.87
C PHE A 594 -17.12 5.10 16.31
N ALA A 595 -16.54 5.88 17.23
CA ALA A 595 -15.42 5.44 18.06
C ALA A 595 -15.89 4.37 19.05
N GLU A 596 -17.06 4.57 19.67
CA GLU A 596 -17.58 3.62 20.64
C GLU A 596 -19.11 3.53 20.59
N VAL A 597 -19.62 2.31 20.64
CA VAL A 597 -21.03 1.96 20.85
C VAL A 597 -21.12 1.17 22.15
N THR A 598 -21.10 1.84 23.29
CA THR A 598 -21.07 1.16 24.59
C THR A 598 -22.45 0.59 24.94
N ILE A 599 -22.53 -0.73 25.12
CA ILE A 599 -23.73 -1.44 25.59
C ILE A 599 -23.47 -1.93 27.02
N PRO A 600 -24.19 -1.43 28.05
CA PRO A 600 -24.03 -1.90 29.42
C PRO A 600 -24.20 -3.41 29.55
N GLY A 601 -23.21 -4.08 30.14
CA GLY A 601 -23.22 -5.53 30.36
C GLY A 601 -22.68 -6.36 29.19
N ALA A 602 -22.21 -5.74 28.11
CA ALA A 602 -21.49 -6.40 27.03
C ALA A 602 -19.99 -6.08 27.09
N THR A 603 -19.16 -7.02 26.67
CA THR A 603 -17.72 -6.87 26.51
C THR A 603 -17.31 -7.45 25.17
N PHE A 604 -16.19 -6.99 24.63
CA PHE A 604 -15.65 -7.49 23.38
C PHE A 604 -14.14 -7.57 23.44
N SER A 605 -13.59 -8.61 22.83
CA SER A 605 -12.17 -8.68 22.51
C SER A 605 -11.98 -9.30 21.12
N GLU A 606 -11.01 -8.74 20.39
CA GLU A 606 -10.53 -9.25 19.12
C GLU A 606 -9.12 -9.83 19.33
N LEU A 607 -8.93 -11.10 19.00
CA LEU A 607 -7.64 -11.77 18.96
C LEU A 607 -7.31 -12.14 17.52
N VAL A 608 -6.02 -12.14 17.17
CA VAL A 608 -5.57 -12.61 15.85
C VAL A 608 -4.97 -14.01 16.00
N ARG A 609 -5.56 -14.98 15.30
CA ARG A 609 -5.09 -16.36 15.26
C ARG A 609 -4.25 -16.57 13.98
N PRO A 610 -2.96 -16.94 14.08
CA PRO A 610 -2.14 -17.31 12.91
C PRO A 610 -2.60 -18.65 12.31
N PRO A 611 -2.10 -19.05 11.11
CA PRO A 611 -2.43 -20.33 10.52
C PRO A 611 -2.11 -21.52 11.45
N THR A 612 -3.00 -22.51 11.49
CA THR A 612 -2.85 -23.73 12.31
C THR A 612 -2.50 -24.96 11.50
N ASP A 613 -2.71 -24.93 10.17
CA ASP A 613 -2.59 -26.08 9.26
C ASP A 613 -1.24 -26.81 9.35
N LEU A 614 -0.14 -26.07 9.53
CA LEU A 614 1.20 -26.64 9.67
C LEU A 614 1.36 -27.39 10.99
N LEU A 615 0.96 -26.75 12.10
CA LEU A 615 1.12 -27.31 13.44
C LEU A 615 0.14 -28.47 13.68
N ASP A 616 -1.06 -28.39 13.13
CA ASP A 616 -2.01 -29.50 13.07
C ASP A 616 -1.43 -30.71 12.33
N ALA A 617 -0.70 -30.47 11.23
CA ALA A 617 -0.14 -31.54 10.42
C ALA A 617 1.08 -32.22 11.06
N VAL A 618 1.96 -31.46 11.69
CA VAL A 618 3.15 -32.02 12.37
C VAL A 618 2.81 -32.67 13.70
N GLY A 619 1.82 -32.14 14.44
CA GLY A 619 1.41 -32.64 15.75
C GLY A 619 2.57 -32.72 16.74
N ASP A 620 2.62 -33.80 17.54
CA ASP A 620 3.64 -33.98 18.58
C ASP A 620 5.09 -34.00 18.05
N ALA A 621 5.27 -34.34 16.77
CA ALA A 621 6.59 -34.33 16.14
C ALA A 621 7.18 -32.91 16.04
N SER A 622 6.41 -31.85 16.32
CA SER A 622 6.91 -30.47 16.38
C SER A 622 8.10 -30.31 17.34
N ALA A 623 8.22 -31.19 18.34
CA ALA A 623 9.35 -31.21 19.27
C ALA A 623 10.68 -31.55 18.58
N ASP A 624 10.67 -32.28 17.47
CA ASP A 624 11.88 -32.66 16.72
C ASP A 624 12.35 -31.52 15.79
N HIS A 625 11.59 -30.42 15.73
CA HIS A 625 11.83 -29.30 14.84
C HIS A 625 12.08 -28.00 15.60
N ARG A 626 12.97 -27.17 15.06
CA ARG A 626 13.00 -25.74 15.39
C ARG A 626 11.65 -25.12 15.05
N LEU A 627 11.12 -24.31 15.96
CA LEU A 627 9.84 -23.62 15.80
C LEU A 627 9.99 -22.15 16.18
N VAL A 628 9.66 -21.27 15.24
CA VAL A 628 9.63 -19.83 15.46
C VAL A 628 8.23 -19.32 15.13
N TYR A 629 7.64 -18.56 16.05
CA TYR A 629 6.53 -17.68 15.72
C TYR A 629 7.05 -16.29 15.44
N GLN A 630 6.58 -15.67 14.37
CA GLN A 630 6.86 -14.28 14.03
C GLN A 630 5.53 -13.54 13.90
N PHE A 631 5.32 -12.59 14.78
CA PHE A 631 4.13 -11.74 14.78
C PHE A 631 4.51 -10.30 14.49
N GLU A 632 3.76 -9.68 13.59
CA GLU A 632 3.92 -8.27 13.24
C GLU A 632 2.58 -7.57 13.41
N ARG A 633 2.59 -6.40 14.04
CA ARG A 633 1.40 -5.54 14.06
C ARG A 633 1.25 -4.87 12.69
N GLN A 634 0.03 -4.81 12.17
CA GLN A 634 -0.29 -3.93 11.05
C GLN A 634 -0.19 -2.48 11.53
N ARG A 635 0.66 -1.69 10.88
CA ARG A 635 0.94 -0.29 11.21
C ARG A 635 0.95 0.59 9.97
N ALA A 636 0.80 1.90 10.16
CA ALA A 636 0.98 2.93 9.16
C ALA A 636 2.25 3.75 9.47
N ASN A 637 2.72 4.53 8.48
CA ASN A 637 3.70 5.57 8.74
C ASN A 637 3.04 6.70 9.57
N PRO A 638 3.52 7.04 10.77
CA PRO A 638 2.95 8.12 11.58
C PRO A 638 2.90 9.48 10.88
N LEU A 639 3.82 9.74 9.93
CA LEU A 639 3.84 10.95 9.12
C LEU A 639 2.79 10.94 7.99
N GLU A 640 1.98 9.89 7.85
CA GLU A 640 0.86 9.86 6.90
C GLU A 640 -0.43 10.31 7.60
N PRO A 641 -0.86 11.58 7.46
CA PRO A 641 -1.87 12.20 8.33
C PRO A 641 -3.29 11.64 8.18
N VAL A 642 -3.55 10.90 7.09
CA VAL A 642 -4.86 10.31 6.79
C VAL A 642 -4.93 8.81 7.12
N ARG A 643 -3.87 8.25 7.69
CA ARG A 643 -3.77 6.85 8.08
C ARG A 643 -3.52 6.73 9.58
N ALA A 644 -4.00 5.64 10.15
CA ALA A 644 -3.69 5.24 11.52
C ALA A 644 -3.27 3.78 11.53
N ASP A 645 -2.68 3.34 12.64
CA ASP A 645 -2.30 1.95 12.79
C ASP A 645 -3.53 1.03 12.84
N PRO A 646 -3.66 0.05 11.93
CA PRO A 646 -4.78 -0.88 11.98
C PRO A 646 -4.76 -1.76 13.24
N GLU A 647 -3.58 -2.04 13.80
CA GLU A 647 -3.41 -2.73 15.08
C GLU A 647 -2.65 -1.82 16.06
N THR A 648 -3.31 -1.38 17.14
CA THR A 648 -2.71 -0.55 18.20
C THR A 648 -1.65 -1.30 19.01
N SER A 649 -1.72 -2.64 19.02
CA SER A 649 -0.78 -3.54 19.69
C SER A 649 -0.84 -4.95 19.09
N ILE A 650 0.17 -5.79 19.38
CA ILE A 650 0.14 -7.21 19.04
C ILE A 650 -0.73 -7.96 20.05
N ARG A 651 -1.78 -8.63 19.58
CA ARG A 651 -2.58 -9.59 20.37
C ARG A 651 -2.81 -10.86 19.55
N ARG A 652 -2.20 -11.97 19.97
CA ARG A 652 -2.14 -13.21 19.18
C ARG A 652 -2.44 -14.45 20.00
N VAL A 653 -3.01 -15.44 19.34
CA VAL A 653 -3.09 -16.82 19.84
C VAL A 653 -1.85 -17.58 19.41
N LEU A 654 -1.19 -18.23 20.36
CA LEU A 654 -0.01 -19.08 20.17
C LEU A 654 -0.40 -20.53 20.47
N ASP A 655 -0.37 -21.40 19.47
CA ASP A 655 -0.79 -22.79 19.61
C ASP A 655 0.41 -23.74 19.75
N VAL A 656 0.65 -24.24 20.96
CA VAL A 656 1.81 -25.08 21.28
C VAL A 656 1.40 -26.55 21.28
N ARG A 657 2.00 -27.38 20.40
CA ARG A 657 1.64 -28.81 20.29
C ARG A 657 2.27 -29.71 21.34
N THR A 658 3.44 -29.34 21.85
CA THR A 658 4.17 -30.10 22.86
C THR A 658 4.75 -29.14 23.88
N ASP A 659 4.89 -29.59 25.14
CA ASP A 659 5.53 -28.81 26.19
C ASP A 659 6.92 -28.34 25.75
N ARG A 660 7.13 -27.02 25.67
CA ARG A 660 8.37 -26.41 25.16
C ARG A 660 8.73 -25.15 25.90
N ARG A 661 10.00 -24.77 25.76
CA ARG A 661 10.54 -23.50 26.26
C ARG A 661 10.90 -22.60 25.10
N PHE A 662 10.52 -21.33 25.21
CA PHE A 662 10.70 -20.32 24.18
C PHE A 662 11.49 -19.13 24.72
N ALA A 663 12.32 -18.53 23.86
CA ALA A 663 12.85 -17.19 24.10
C ALA A 663 12.01 -16.19 23.32
N LEU A 664 11.74 -15.04 23.94
CA LEU A 664 11.06 -13.91 23.32
C LEU A 664 12.11 -12.92 22.83
N SER A 665 11.90 -12.31 21.67
CA SER A 665 12.67 -11.15 21.22
C SER A 665 11.83 -10.35 20.25
N GLY A 666 12.17 -9.11 19.93
CA GLY A 666 11.33 -8.33 19.03
C GLY A 666 11.99 -7.08 18.48
N THR A 667 11.18 -6.30 17.79
CA THR A 667 11.53 -4.94 17.39
C THR A 667 10.50 -3.98 17.97
N ALA A 668 10.96 -2.95 18.67
CA ALA A 668 10.13 -1.91 19.26
C ALA A 668 10.64 -0.53 18.88
N ARG A 669 9.74 0.43 18.77
CA ARG A 669 10.05 1.84 18.50
C ARG A 669 9.47 2.75 19.58
N LEU A 670 10.09 3.90 19.80
CA LEU A 670 9.52 4.94 20.66
C LEU A 670 8.22 5.44 20.03
N SER A 671 7.12 5.37 20.78
CA SER A 671 5.79 5.72 20.24
C SER A 671 5.69 7.21 19.96
N THR A 672 5.15 7.58 18.80
CA THR A 672 4.88 8.97 18.41
C THR A 672 3.51 9.47 18.91
N GLN A 673 2.80 8.65 19.68
CA GLN A 673 1.48 8.97 20.24
C GLN A 673 1.55 9.47 21.69
N LEU A 674 2.76 9.61 22.23
CA LEU A 674 2.98 10.11 23.58
C LEU A 674 2.94 11.64 23.64
N PRO A 675 2.50 12.22 24.77
CA PRO A 675 2.75 13.62 25.09
C PRO A 675 4.25 13.95 25.16
N ASP A 676 4.60 15.20 24.86
CA ASP A 676 5.99 15.72 24.87
C ASP A 676 6.77 15.36 26.15
N ASP A 677 6.14 15.56 27.32
CA ASP A 677 6.78 15.36 28.62
C ASP A 677 7.02 13.89 28.96
N GLU A 678 6.18 12.99 28.44
CA GLU A 678 6.37 11.56 28.58
C GLU A 678 7.51 11.05 27.70
N VAL A 679 7.67 11.60 26.49
CA VAL A 679 8.84 11.34 25.63
C VAL A 679 10.12 11.80 26.32
N ASP A 680 10.15 13.04 26.82
CA ASP A 680 11.31 13.59 27.55
C ASP A 680 11.69 12.74 28.77
N ARG A 681 10.69 12.28 29.52
CA ARG A 681 10.89 11.39 30.66
C ARG A 681 11.52 10.06 30.25
N LEU A 682 11.11 9.48 29.12
CA LEU A 682 11.68 8.23 28.59
C LEU A 682 13.12 8.42 28.09
N LEU A 683 13.46 9.61 27.61
CA LEU A 683 14.82 9.99 27.23
C LEU A 683 15.71 10.34 28.43
N GLY A 684 15.18 10.28 29.65
CA GLY A 684 15.92 10.53 30.89
C GLY A 684 16.05 12.01 31.25
N LEU A 685 15.29 12.90 30.62
CA LEU A 685 15.29 14.33 30.92
C LEU A 685 14.54 14.60 32.24
N PRO A 686 15.09 15.43 33.14
CA PRO A 686 14.45 15.74 34.41
C PRO A 686 13.24 16.66 34.22
N ASP A 687 12.10 16.28 34.79
CA ASP A 687 10.90 17.13 34.86
C ASP A 687 11.07 18.30 35.86
N ALA A 688 10.12 19.25 35.84
CA ALA A 688 10.09 20.40 36.74
C ALA A 688 10.12 20.00 38.23
N ARG A 689 9.51 18.87 38.61
CA ARG A 689 9.45 18.39 40.00
C ARG A 689 10.79 17.83 40.47
N ARG A 690 11.67 17.47 39.54
CA ARG A 690 13.03 16.96 39.75
C ARG A 690 14.10 18.02 39.49
N GLY A 691 13.72 19.29 39.31
CA GLY A 691 14.64 20.40 39.13
C GLY A 691 15.07 20.65 37.67
N GLY A 692 14.46 19.98 36.70
CA GLY A 692 14.60 20.29 35.27
C GLY A 692 13.44 21.13 34.75
N VAL A 693 13.07 21.00 33.48
CA VAL A 693 12.00 21.76 32.82
C VAL A 693 11.03 20.76 32.22
N THR A 694 9.74 20.97 32.44
CA THR A 694 8.70 20.23 31.70
C THR A 694 8.21 21.10 30.56
N ALA A 695 8.57 20.75 29.34
CA ALA A 695 8.14 21.44 28.12
C ALA A 695 6.99 20.66 27.48
N THR A 696 5.89 21.33 27.14
CA THR A 696 4.74 20.72 26.46
C THR A 696 4.19 21.65 25.39
N SER A 697 3.56 21.09 24.37
CA SER A 697 2.92 21.84 23.29
C SER A 697 1.45 21.47 23.13
N SER A 698 0.70 22.34 22.43
CA SER A 698 -0.70 22.05 22.09
C SER A 698 -0.85 20.94 21.05
N ALA A 699 0.12 20.86 20.14
CA ALA A 699 0.27 19.86 19.10
C ALA A 699 1.65 20.03 18.44
N HIS A 700 2.14 18.97 17.82
CA HIS A 700 3.34 18.99 17.00
C HIS A 700 3.19 17.99 15.82
N LEU A 701 4.06 18.08 14.81
CA LEU A 701 4.14 17.06 13.76
C LEU A 701 4.28 15.66 14.39
N PRO A 702 3.73 14.59 13.79
CA PRO A 702 3.70 13.24 14.38
C PRO A 702 5.07 12.52 14.31
N THR A 703 6.09 13.17 14.85
CA THR A 703 7.48 12.75 15.04
C THR A 703 7.95 13.23 16.41
N ASN A 704 8.79 12.44 17.07
CA ASN A 704 9.38 12.79 18.37
C ASN A 704 10.41 13.92 18.26
N ARG A 705 10.84 14.31 17.05
CA ARG A 705 11.73 15.47 16.83
C ARG A 705 11.04 16.82 16.98
N ALA A 706 9.73 16.88 16.73
CA ALA A 706 8.99 18.15 16.69
C ALA A 706 8.44 18.59 18.05
N ARG A 707 8.81 17.89 19.13
CA ARG A 707 8.30 18.10 20.49
C ARG A 707 8.71 19.46 21.09
N ALA A 708 7.99 19.92 22.10
CA ALA A 708 8.23 21.24 22.71
C ALA A 708 9.66 21.47 23.22
N SER A 709 10.32 20.43 23.75
CA SER A 709 11.69 20.56 24.27
C SER A 709 12.73 20.85 23.19
N ALA A 710 12.43 20.55 21.91
CA ALA A 710 13.30 20.83 20.77
C ALA A 710 13.41 22.34 20.48
N ALA A 711 12.65 23.18 21.18
CA ALA A 711 12.77 24.64 21.14
C ALA A 711 13.59 25.20 22.34
N LEU A 712 14.25 24.36 23.12
CA LEU A 712 14.90 24.74 24.39
C LEU A 712 16.26 24.04 24.57
N ASP A 713 16.73 23.31 23.55
CA ASP A 713 17.82 22.35 23.67
C ASP A 713 19.17 22.89 23.17
N GLY A 714 19.18 24.15 22.73
CA GLY A 714 20.36 24.90 22.31
C GLY A 714 20.90 24.51 20.94
N ASP A 715 20.08 23.87 20.09
CA ASP A 715 20.44 23.40 18.76
C ASP A 715 19.49 23.97 17.69
N LEU A 716 20.01 24.88 16.86
CA LEU A 716 19.25 25.50 15.77
C LEU A 716 18.86 24.55 14.63
N SER A 717 19.32 23.28 14.67
CA SER A 717 18.89 22.24 13.73
C SER A 717 17.66 21.46 14.18
N THR A 718 17.26 21.61 15.44
CA THR A 718 16.02 21.10 16.02
C THR A 718 15.01 22.22 16.19
N ALA A 719 13.72 21.86 16.22
CA ALA A 719 12.65 22.82 16.43
C ALA A 719 11.39 22.13 16.96
N TRP A 720 10.64 22.83 17.81
CA TRP A 720 9.22 22.54 17.94
C TRP A 720 8.52 22.95 16.65
N THR A 721 7.85 22.01 15.99
CA THR A 721 7.06 22.27 14.78
C THR A 721 5.62 21.85 15.01
N SER A 722 4.72 22.82 14.91
CA SER A 722 3.27 22.63 15.03
C SER A 722 2.67 21.78 13.89
N ILE A 723 1.36 21.58 13.89
CA ILE A 723 0.65 20.79 12.87
C ILE A 723 0.19 21.64 11.68
N TYR A 724 -0.20 20.96 10.61
CA TYR A 724 -0.90 21.56 9.47
C TYR A 724 -2.35 21.89 9.82
N ASP A 725 -2.60 23.13 10.23
CA ASP A 725 -3.93 23.72 10.40
C ASP A 725 -3.79 25.25 10.49
N LYS A 726 -4.83 25.96 10.91
CA LYS A 726 -4.73 27.32 11.42
C LYS A 726 -3.71 27.40 12.55
N GLN A 727 -2.75 28.32 12.43
CA GLN A 727 -1.62 28.42 13.34
C GLN A 727 -1.94 29.18 14.64
N GLU A 728 -2.89 30.13 14.62
CA GLU A 728 -3.21 30.89 15.82
C GLU A 728 -3.98 30.05 16.85
N GLY A 729 -3.48 30.07 18.09
CA GLY A 729 -3.96 29.25 19.19
C GLY A 729 -3.02 28.10 19.54
N HIS A 730 -2.08 27.74 18.66
CA HIS A 730 -1.01 26.82 19.03
C HIS A 730 -0.09 27.44 20.07
N TRP A 731 0.42 26.61 20.97
CA TRP A 731 1.21 27.08 22.10
C TRP A 731 2.30 26.10 22.52
N LEU A 732 3.31 26.66 23.16
CA LEU A 732 4.35 25.95 23.90
C LEU A 732 4.29 26.42 25.37
N ALA A 733 4.39 25.49 26.31
CA ALA A 733 4.33 25.76 27.75
C ALA A 733 5.51 25.13 28.50
N LEU A 734 5.95 25.84 29.53
CA LEU A 734 7.06 25.49 30.40
C LEU A 734 6.53 25.45 31.84
N ASP A 735 6.69 24.31 32.51
CA ASP A 735 6.65 24.25 33.96
C ASP A 735 8.09 24.24 34.50
N LEU A 736 8.36 25.11 35.46
CA LEU A 736 9.68 25.38 36.02
C LEU A 736 9.74 25.02 37.51
N PRO A 737 10.91 24.62 38.02
CA PRO A 737 11.08 24.23 39.42
C PRO A 737 10.99 25.44 40.37
N GLU A 738 11.43 26.60 39.90
CA GLU A 738 11.34 27.88 40.59
C GLU A 738 10.86 28.98 39.62
N PRO A 739 10.12 30.00 40.09
CA PRO A 739 9.72 31.11 39.24
C PRO A 739 10.92 31.87 38.68
N VAL A 740 10.88 32.20 37.39
CA VAL A 740 11.88 33.03 36.72
C VAL A 740 11.34 34.44 36.48
N THR A 741 12.24 35.42 36.38
CA THR A 741 11.89 36.81 36.05
C THR A 741 12.67 37.26 34.82
N PHE A 742 11.97 37.81 33.84
CA PHE A 742 12.54 38.32 32.58
C PHE A 742 11.76 39.54 32.08
N ASP A 743 12.39 40.33 31.22
CA ASP A 743 11.80 41.50 30.53
C ASP A 743 12.09 41.50 29.01
N SER A 744 12.62 40.39 28.50
CA SER A 744 12.75 40.08 27.08
C SER A 744 12.77 38.56 26.89
N ILE A 745 12.44 38.12 25.68
CA ILE A 745 12.66 36.74 25.22
C ILE A 745 13.46 36.79 23.92
N GLY A 746 14.33 35.81 23.70
CA GLY A 746 14.93 35.52 22.40
C GLY A 746 14.11 34.44 21.70
N LEU A 747 13.89 34.57 20.41
CA LEU A 747 13.11 33.60 19.64
C LEU A 747 13.78 33.34 18.30
N ASP A 748 14.24 32.12 18.08
CA ASP A 748 14.75 31.65 16.80
C ASP A 748 13.63 30.94 16.06
N VAL A 749 13.11 31.56 15.01
CA VAL A 749 11.97 31.05 14.23
C VAL A 749 12.42 30.49 12.90
N LEU A 750 11.75 29.43 12.44
CA LEU A 750 11.93 28.94 11.07
C LEU A 750 11.20 29.88 10.10
N ALA A 751 11.96 30.55 9.23
CA ALA A 751 11.48 31.48 8.22
C ALA A 751 11.87 30.99 6.82
N ASP A 752 11.38 29.80 6.47
CA ASP A 752 11.70 29.10 5.22
C ASP A 752 10.46 28.84 4.34
N TYR A 753 10.65 28.16 3.20
CA TYR A 753 9.56 27.89 2.26
C TYR A 753 8.52 26.86 2.74
N VAL A 754 8.75 26.20 3.88
CA VAL A 754 7.88 25.14 4.42
C VAL A 754 7.25 25.49 5.77
N HIS A 755 7.46 26.71 6.27
CA HIS A 755 6.86 27.19 7.52
C HIS A 755 6.13 28.53 7.34
N SER A 756 5.07 28.71 8.14
CA SER A 756 4.51 30.03 8.43
C SER A 756 5.37 30.73 9.49
N VAL A 757 5.43 32.06 9.46
CA VAL A 757 6.26 32.84 10.40
C VAL A 757 5.37 33.49 11.46
N PRO A 758 5.63 33.31 12.77
CA PRO A 758 4.85 33.97 13.81
C PRO A 758 5.10 35.49 13.80
N THR A 759 4.05 36.27 14.01
CA THR A 759 4.10 37.75 14.04
C THR A 759 3.61 38.35 15.35
N ARG A 760 2.93 37.55 16.20
CA ARG A 760 2.47 37.98 17.52
C ARG A 760 2.40 36.81 18.49
N LEU A 761 2.88 37.01 19.71
CA LEU A 761 2.77 36.06 20.81
C LEU A 761 1.95 36.64 21.96
N ARG A 762 1.07 35.82 22.53
CA ARG A 762 0.47 36.03 23.85
C ARG A 762 1.22 35.19 24.87
N ILE A 763 1.53 35.78 26.02
CA ILE A 763 2.26 35.14 27.11
C ILE A 763 1.33 35.06 28.32
N GLU A 764 1.14 33.84 28.82
CA GLU A 764 0.48 33.56 30.09
C GLU A 764 1.53 33.15 31.13
N ALA A 765 1.39 33.66 32.36
CA ALA A 765 2.20 33.26 33.50
C ALA A 765 1.27 32.83 34.65
N ASP A 766 1.51 31.64 35.20
CA ASP A 766 0.73 31.03 36.28
C ASP A 766 -0.79 31.04 36.00
N GLY A 767 -1.17 30.77 34.74
CA GLY A 767 -2.55 30.69 34.27
C GLY A 767 -3.24 32.03 33.98
N VAL A 768 -2.50 33.14 33.97
CA VAL A 768 -3.04 34.48 33.70
C VAL A 768 -2.30 35.11 32.52
N GLU A 769 -3.02 35.69 31.57
CA GLU A 769 -2.42 36.50 30.50
C GLU A 769 -1.68 37.71 31.11
N VAL A 770 -0.37 37.79 30.84
CA VAL A 770 0.52 38.85 31.37
C VAL A 770 1.05 39.77 30.28
N ALA A 771 1.12 39.31 29.04
CA ALA A 771 1.56 40.12 27.91
C ALA A 771 0.98 39.62 26.58
N THR A 772 0.87 40.55 25.63
CA THR A 772 0.75 40.24 24.19
C THR A 772 1.76 41.13 23.48
N VAL A 773 2.67 40.53 22.71
CA VAL A 773 3.82 41.19 22.08
C VAL A 773 3.82 40.95 20.57
N ASP A 774 4.07 42.01 19.79
CA ASP A 774 4.31 41.90 18.36
C ASP A 774 5.77 41.47 18.14
N LEU A 775 5.99 40.52 17.23
CA LEU A 775 7.32 40.03 16.87
C LEU A 775 7.94 40.92 15.79
N PRO A 776 9.28 41.14 15.81
CA PRO A 776 9.98 41.74 14.68
C PRO A 776 9.77 40.94 13.38
N GLU A 777 9.90 41.60 12.24
CA GLU A 777 9.86 40.94 10.93
C GLU A 777 11.06 39.99 10.79
N ALA A 778 10.79 38.72 10.50
CA ALA A 778 11.82 37.72 10.21
C ALA A 778 12.11 37.69 8.70
N GLU A 779 13.39 37.72 8.32
CA GLU A 779 13.79 37.66 6.91
C GLU A 779 13.61 36.24 6.37
N TRP A 780 12.66 36.05 5.46
CA TRP A 780 12.38 34.76 4.86
C TRP A 780 13.45 34.34 3.83
N ALA A 781 13.77 33.04 3.76
CA ALA A 781 14.61 32.44 2.72
C ALA A 781 13.99 31.19 2.09
N PHE A 782 14.39 30.86 0.86
CA PHE A 782 13.93 29.62 0.20
C PHE A 782 14.70 28.36 0.67
N GLU A 783 15.66 28.51 1.57
CA GLU A 783 16.44 27.41 2.14
C GLU A 783 15.69 26.78 3.31
N ARG A 784 15.46 25.46 3.28
CA ARG A 784 14.80 24.74 4.38
C ARG A 784 15.65 24.78 5.65
N GLY A 785 15.03 24.98 6.80
CA GLY A 785 15.70 25.14 8.09
C GLY A 785 16.31 26.53 8.30
N HIS A 786 16.00 27.51 7.43
CA HIS A 786 16.46 28.88 7.63
C HIS A 786 15.88 29.46 8.92
N THR A 787 16.77 29.80 9.85
CA THR A 787 16.41 30.28 11.18
C THR A 787 16.76 31.76 11.34
N VAL A 788 15.84 32.53 11.93
CA VAL A 788 16.02 33.96 12.21
C VAL A 788 15.81 34.23 13.70
N HIS A 789 16.84 34.81 14.33
CA HIS A 789 16.80 35.24 15.72
C HIS A 789 16.04 36.56 15.87
N LEU A 790 15.09 36.59 16.81
CA LEU A 790 14.26 37.74 17.14
C LEU A 790 14.42 38.12 18.63
N ASP A 791 14.92 39.33 18.89
CA ASP A 791 14.91 39.94 20.21
C ASP A 791 13.52 40.55 20.49
N VAL A 792 12.78 40.01 21.45
CA VAL A 792 11.40 40.42 21.74
C VAL A 792 11.29 41.04 23.14
N PRO A 793 11.20 42.38 23.26
CA PRO A 793 10.97 43.03 24.54
C PRO A 793 9.62 42.66 25.14
N THR A 794 9.58 42.36 26.44
CA THR A 794 8.36 42.06 27.18
C THR A 794 8.20 43.02 28.37
N PRO A 795 7.00 43.20 28.94
CA PRO A 795 6.92 43.73 30.30
C PRO A 795 7.66 42.77 31.25
N GLN A 796 8.09 43.26 32.42
CA GLN A 796 8.68 42.37 33.42
C GLN A 796 7.66 41.30 33.84
N ILE A 797 7.93 40.05 33.48
CA ILE A 797 7.08 38.88 33.78
C ILE A 797 7.77 38.07 34.87
N THR A 798 6.98 37.46 35.75
CA THR A 798 7.48 36.49 36.74
C THR A 798 6.46 35.38 36.87
N GLY A 799 6.92 34.13 36.77
CA GLY A 799 6.06 32.96 36.88
C GLY A 799 6.86 31.67 36.83
N SER A 800 6.22 30.59 37.27
CA SER A 800 6.76 29.22 37.22
C SER A 800 6.07 28.35 36.17
N GLN A 801 4.86 28.73 35.75
CA GLN A 801 4.18 28.12 34.60
C GLN A 801 4.05 29.17 33.52
N LEU A 802 4.82 29.04 32.44
CA LEU A 802 4.83 29.99 31.33
C LEU A 802 4.19 29.33 30.11
N ARG A 803 3.32 30.05 29.40
CA ARG A 803 2.79 29.58 28.13
C ARG A 803 2.90 30.68 27.08
N PHE A 804 3.43 30.31 25.92
CA PHE A 804 3.64 31.17 24.75
C PHE A 804 2.67 30.72 23.67
N ILE A 805 1.64 31.52 23.42
CA ILE A 805 0.57 31.25 22.46
C ILE A 805 0.80 32.08 21.20
N ILE A 806 0.76 31.45 20.04
CA ILE A 806 0.79 32.11 18.74
C ILE A 806 -0.56 32.79 18.52
N ASP A 807 -0.57 34.12 18.45
CA ASP A 807 -1.78 34.94 18.29
C ASP A 807 -1.86 35.62 16.91
N GLY A 808 -0.79 35.53 16.12
CA GLY A 808 -0.75 36.02 14.75
C GLY A 808 0.42 35.42 13.99
N VAL A 809 0.22 35.18 12.69
CA VAL A 809 1.20 34.61 11.77
C VAL A 809 1.18 35.32 10.42
N GLU A 810 2.31 35.34 9.74
CA GLU A 810 2.37 35.48 8.29
C GLU A 810 2.20 34.07 7.70
N GLU A 811 0.98 33.77 7.24
CA GLU A 811 0.63 32.45 6.73
C GLU A 811 1.36 32.13 5.43
N ALA A 812 2.09 31.02 5.43
CA ALA A 812 2.48 30.31 4.22
C ALA A 812 1.48 29.17 3.99
N THR A 813 1.19 28.84 2.72
CA THR A 813 0.22 27.78 2.40
C THR A 813 0.78 26.82 1.36
N THR A 814 0.30 25.59 1.43
CA THR A 814 0.54 24.54 0.43
C THR A 814 -0.80 23.96 -0.02
N ILE A 815 -0.80 23.13 -1.06
CA ILE A 815 -2.00 22.36 -1.45
C ILE A 815 -1.94 21.01 -0.75
N ASP A 816 -2.95 20.75 0.10
CA ASP A 816 -3.14 19.44 0.70
C ASP A 816 -3.45 18.41 -0.39
N TRP A 817 -2.61 17.37 -0.47
CA TRP A 817 -2.73 16.33 -1.48
C TRP A 817 -4.04 15.54 -1.35
N TYR A 818 -4.57 15.41 -0.12
CA TYR A 818 -5.77 14.64 0.14
C TYR A 818 -7.02 15.41 -0.31
N THR A 819 -7.25 16.60 0.25
CA THR A 819 -8.45 17.41 -0.03
C THR A 819 -8.37 18.26 -1.30
N ASP A 820 -7.19 18.45 -1.88
CA ASP A 820 -6.93 19.35 -3.03
C ASP A 820 -7.26 20.82 -2.71
N ARG A 821 -7.09 21.23 -1.45
CA ARG A 821 -7.35 22.58 -0.96
C ARG A 821 -6.10 23.21 -0.35
N PRO A 822 -6.00 24.54 -0.35
CA PRO A 822 -4.98 25.22 0.43
C PRO A 822 -5.08 24.85 1.91
N ILE A 823 -3.94 24.52 2.51
CA ILE A 823 -3.74 24.32 3.94
C ILE A 823 -2.58 25.20 4.41
N VAL A 824 -2.69 25.72 5.64
CA VAL A 824 -1.66 26.60 6.21
C VAL A 824 -0.49 25.73 6.70
N LEU A 825 0.72 26.17 6.40
CA LEU A 825 1.96 25.50 6.81
C LEU A 825 2.23 25.71 8.31
N PRO A 826 2.84 24.74 9.00
CA PRO A 826 3.22 24.85 10.41
C PRO A 826 4.08 26.07 10.73
N VAL A 827 4.01 26.55 11.98
CA VAL A 827 5.07 27.36 12.59
C VAL A 827 6.13 26.45 13.20
N GLY A 828 7.40 26.81 13.01
CA GLY A 828 8.56 26.20 13.68
C GLY A 828 9.31 27.19 14.57
N ILE A 829 9.61 26.79 15.81
CA ILE A 829 10.46 27.54 16.75
C ILE A 829 11.67 26.65 17.05
N ALA A 830 12.84 27.09 16.59
CA ALA A 830 14.11 26.42 16.82
C ALA A 830 14.63 26.65 18.24
N GLU A 831 14.56 27.88 18.75
CA GLU A 831 14.93 28.19 20.13
C GLU A 831 14.02 29.25 20.75
N LEU A 832 13.72 29.06 22.03
CA LEU A 832 13.01 30.00 22.89
C LEU A 832 13.89 30.32 24.12
N GLU A 833 14.54 31.48 24.08
CA GLU A 833 15.39 31.95 25.18
C GLU A 833 14.58 32.77 26.19
N VAL A 834 14.36 32.20 27.38
CA VAL A 834 13.63 32.85 28.48
C VAL A 834 14.45 32.75 29.77
N ALA A 835 15.00 33.88 30.23
CA ALA A 835 15.95 33.91 31.35
C ALA A 835 17.12 32.91 31.15
N ASP A 836 17.40 32.05 32.14
CA ASP A 836 18.42 30.98 32.06
C ASP A 836 17.77 29.58 31.92
N VAL A 837 16.56 29.50 31.35
CA VAL A 837 15.83 28.24 31.16
C VAL A 837 16.37 27.51 29.92
N SER A 838 16.76 26.25 30.09
CA SER A 838 17.10 25.35 28.99
C SER A 838 16.77 23.90 29.34
N VAL A 839 16.56 23.09 28.30
CA VAL A 839 16.44 21.64 28.40
C VAL A 839 17.79 21.05 27.95
N PRO A 840 18.43 20.17 28.73
CA PRO A 840 19.64 19.52 28.25
C PRO A 840 19.31 18.58 27.10
N GLN A 841 20.24 18.46 26.14
CA GLN A 841 20.20 17.40 25.14
C GLN A 841 20.16 16.03 25.84
N PRO A 842 19.35 15.07 25.36
CA PRO A 842 19.34 13.73 25.93
C PRO A 842 20.70 13.06 25.73
N GLU A 843 20.98 12.05 26.56
CA GLU A 843 22.19 11.25 26.37
C GLU A 843 22.20 10.63 24.96
N PRO A 844 23.36 10.52 24.27
CA PRO A 844 23.42 9.98 22.90
C PRO A 844 22.92 8.55 22.74
N TRP A 845 22.78 7.83 23.86
CA TRP A 845 22.33 6.46 23.93
C TRP A 845 21.24 6.32 24.99
N PHE A 846 20.03 5.96 24.57
CA PHE A 846 18.93 5.73 25.49
C PHE A 846 18.87 4.27 25.93
N ASP A 847 18.33 4.06 27.13
CA ASP A 847 18.10 2.75 27.71
C ASP A 847 16.79 2.77 28.51
N SER A 848 15.81 2.00 28.04
CA SER A 848 14.52 1.84 28.72
C SER A 848 14.63 1.15 30.09
N GLY A 849 15.78 0.55 30.41
CA GLY A 849 15.91 -0.37 31.54
C GLY A 849 15.14 -1.67 31.29
N CYS A 850 15.04 -2.51 32.31
CA CYS A 850 14.24 -3.73 32.20
C CYS A 850 12.77 -3.44 32.53
N ARG A 851 11.90 -3.54 31.53
CA ARG A 851 10.48 -3.14 31.57
C ARG A 851 9.59 -4.38 31.60
N ASP A 852 8.64 -4.43 32.53
CA ASP A 852 7.66 -5.52 32.69
C ASP A 852 6.26 -5.17 32.18
N ASP A 853 6.11 -4.03 31.51
CA ASP A 853 4.85 -3.51 30.98
C ASP A 853 4.79 -3.50 29.44
N LEU A 854 5.72 -4.17 28.76
CA LEU A 854 5.79 -4.21 27.29
C LEU A 854 5.01 -5.37 26.67
N VAL A 855 5.13 -6.57 27.25
CA VAL A 855 4.50 -7.79 26.72
C VAL A 855 4.15 -8.76 27.85
N ALA A 856 3.03 -9.45 27.70
CA ALA A 856 2.57 -10.49 28.59
C ALA A 856 2.23 -11.77 27.83
N VAL A 857 2.44 -12.91 28.48
CA VAL A 857 2.00 -14.25 28.01
C VAL A 857 1.04 -14.82 29.04
N ASP A 858 -0.18 -15.16 28.62
CA ASP A 858 -1.30 -15.55 29.48
C ASP A 858 -1.53 -14.57 30.64
N GLY A 859 -1.45 -13.26 30.35
CA GLY A 859 -1.59 -12.18 31.32
C GLY A 859 -0.40 -12.01 32.28
N ARG A 860 0.67 -12.81 32.15
CA ARG A 860 1.89 -12.67 32.97
C ARG A 860 2.96 -11.85 32.25
N PRO A 861 3.49 -10.79 32.87
CA PRO A 861 4.58 -9.98 32.30
C PRO A 861 5.80 -10.80 31.88
N ALA A 862 6.36 -10.51 30.71
CA ALA A 862 7.64 -11.03 30.25
C ALA A 862 8.61 -9.84 30.06
N PRO A 863 9.54 -9.59 31.00
CA PRO A 863 10.33 -8.36 30.98
C PRO A 863 11.29 -8.26 29.80
N MET A 864 11.30 -7.10 29.15
CA MET A 864 12.16 -6.80 28.01
C MET A 864 12.87 -5.44 28.17
N ARG A 865 13.97 -5.28 27.46
CA ARG A 865 14.77 -4.05 27.42
C ARG A 865 15.00 -3.61 25.99
N ILE A 866 14.91 -2.31 25.77
CA ILE A 866 15.12 -1.62 24.51
C ILE A 866 16.23 -0.59 24.71
N GLN A 867 17.20 -0.55 23.79
CA GLN A 867 18.34 0.36 23.84
C GLN A 867 18.87 0.66 22.44
N GLY A 868 19.40 1.86 22.23
CA GLY A 868 19.95 2.28 20.95
C GLY A 868 20.39 3.74 20.95
N PRO A 869 20.89 4.25 19.80
CA PRO A 869 21.15 5.67 19.62
C PRO A 869 19.88 6.49 19.78
N THR A 870 19.96 7.58 20.54
CA THR A 870 18.79 8.43 20.84
C THR A 870 18.26 9.13 19.59
N GLU A 871 19.14 9.59 18.71
CA GLU A 871 18.77 10.21 17.43
C GLU A 871 17.88 9.29 16.58
N GLU A 872 18.29 8.03 16.41
CA GLU A 872 17.52 7.03 15.67
C GLU A 872 16.15 6.76 16.34
N ALA A 873 16.05 6.83 17.67
CA ALA A 873 14.77 6.70 18.39
C ALA A 873 13.84 7.87 18.15
N LEU A 874 14.39 9.09 18.09
CA LEU A 874 13.64 10.30 17.75
C LEU A 874 13.15 10.27 16.29
N ASP A 875 13.93 9.65 15.39
CA ASP A 875 13.57 9.36 13.99
C ASP A 875 12.53 8.23 13.83
N GLY A 876 12.14 7.57 14.92
CA GLY A 876 11.17 6.46 14.89
C GLY A 876 11.74 5.13 14.40
N ALA A 877 13.07 4.95 14.43
CA ALA A 877 13.71 3.68 14.10
C ALA A 877 13.29 2.56 15.07
N GLY A 878 13.27 1.34 14.54
CA GLY A 878 12.98 0.14 15.34
C GLY A 878 14.25 -0.43 15.96
N PHE A 879 14.23 -0.68 17.27
CA PHE A 879 15.33 -1.30 18.03
C PHE A 879 14.99 -2.71 18.48
N ALA A 880 16.02 -3.52 18.73
CA ALA A 880 15.84 -4.82 19.34
C ALA A 880 15.20 -4.69 20.74
N ALA A 881 14.10 -5.40 20.95
CA ALA A 881 13.55 -5.68 22.26
C ALA A 881 14.10 -7.04 22.72
N GLU A 882 14.92 -7.02 23.76
CA GLU A 882 15.63 -8.21 24.24
C GLU A 882 15.16 -8.62 25.65
N PRO A 883 15.12 -9.92 25.98
CA PRO A 883 14.84 -10.38 27.33
C PRO A 883 15.77 -9.76 28.36
N CYS A 884 15.22 -9.47 29.54
CA CYS A 884 16.01 -9.00 30.66
C CYS A 884 15.44 -9.52 31.98
N THR A 885 16.29 -9.54 33.01
CA THR A 885 15.86 -9.75 34.38
C THR A 885 15.74 -8.40 35.08
N PRO A 886 14.58 -8.05 35.66
CA PRO A 886 14.45 -6.85 36.48
C PRO A 886 15.50 -6.89 37.60
N ALA A 887 16.17 -5.78 37.84
CA ALA A 887 16.98 -5.66 39.06
C ALA A 887 16.03 -5.88 40.25
N ALA A 888 16.42 -6.71 41.23
CA ALA A 888 15.60 -6.95 42.41
C ALA A 888 15.18 -5.61 43.01
N ALA A 889 13.91 -5.26 42.88
CA ALA A 889 13.40 -3.99 43.36
C ALA A 889 13.70 -3.88 44.85
N ASP A 890 14.36 -2.79 45.25
CA ASP A 890 14.37 -2.34 46.63
C ASP A 890 12.90 -2.06 46.97
N THR A 891 12.22 -3.03 47.59
CA THR A 891 10.79 -3.00 47.88
C THR A 891 10.49 -1.93 48.94
N GLY A 892 10.46 -0.67 48.50
CA GLY A 892 10.04 0.50 49.25
C GLY A 892 8.64 0.99 48.89
N ARG A 893 7.87 0.24 48.10
CA ARG A 893 6.45 0.54 47.86
C ARG A 893 5.64 0.05 49.06
N ALA A 894 5.27 0.99 49.93
CA ALA A 894 4.29 0.76 50.97
C ALA A 894 2.96 0.36 50.33
N ALA A 895 2.49 -0.84 50.68
CA ALA A 895 1.15 -1.31 50.37
C ALA A 895 0.14 -0.48 51.18
N ASP A 896 -0.66 0.33 50.51
CA ASP A 896 -1.98 0.71 51.00
C ASP A 896 -2.97 -0.32 50.46
N ALA A 897 -3.60 -1.03 51.39
CA ALA A 897 -4.49 -2.15 51.12
C ALA A 897 -5.89 -1.67 50.71
N GLY A 898 -6.41 -2.22 49.61
CA GLY A 898 -7.78 -2.04 49.19
C GLY A 898 -8.17 -2.92 48.00
N GLU A 899 -8.77 -4.06 48.32
CA GLU A 899 -9.65 -4.91 47.49
C GLU A 899 -9.02 -5.88 46.48
N GLU A 900 -9.70 -7.02 46.34
CA GLU A 900 -9.19 -8.33 45.92
C GLU A 900 -9.16 -8.49 44.39
N GLU A 901 -7.96 -8.57 43.79
CA GLU A 901 -7.74 -9.22 42.49
C GLU A 901 -6.53 -10.17 42.55
N PRO A 902 -6.57 -11.35 41.90
CA PRO A 902 -5.49 -12.32 41.96
C PRO A 902 -4.39 -11.99 40.93
N ALA A 903 -3.40 -11.19 41.31
CA ALA A 903 -2.21 -10.93 40.50
C ALA A 903 -0.93 -10.94 41.35
N ASP A 904 -0.45 -12.13 41.73
CA ASP A 904 0.82 -12.31 42.46
C ASP A 904 1.69 -13.42 41.85
N ALA A 905 1.45 -13.78 40.57
CA ALA A 905 2.39 -14.63 39.85
C ALA A 905 3.60 -13.77 39.44
N PRO A 906 4.84 -14.19 39.76
CA PRO A 906 6.02 -13.42 39.39
C PRO A 906 6.11 -13.29 37.85
N PRO A 907 6.74 -12.21 37.35
CA PRO A 907 7.08 -12.09 35.93
C PRO A 907 7.76 -13.35 35.39
N LEU A 908 7.50 -13.65 34.12
CA LEU A 908 8.16 -14.72 33.38
C LEU A 908 9.64 -14.37 33.15
N ASP A 909 10.46 -15.38 32.94
CA ASP A 909 11.78 -15.19 32.33
C ASP A 909 11.59 -15.14 30.81
N ALA A 910 11.67 -13.95 30.21
CA ALA A 910 11.46 -13.77 28.77
C ALA A 910 12.49 -14.52 27.91
N ALA A 911 13.65 -14.92 28.47
CA ALA A 911 14.64 -15.73 27.77
C ALA A 911 14.30 -17.24 27.81
N ASP A 912 13.36 -17.66 28.67
CA ASP A 912 13.04 -19.06 28.93
C ASP A 912 11.59 -19.23 29.44
N VAL A 913 10.63 -18.93 28.56
CA VAL A 913 9.19 -19.05 28.82
C VAL A 913 8.76 -20.50 28.57
N ALA A 914 8.39 -21.21 29.63
CA ALA A 914 7.85 -22.56 29.54
C ALA A 914 6.35 -22.53 29.22
N LEU A 915 5.97 -23.07 28.06
CA LEU A 915 4.59 -23.19 27.61
C LEU A 915 4.23 -24.68 27.49
N PRO A 916 3.22 -25.17 28.25
CA PRO A 916 2.69 -26.51 28.04
C PRO A 916 2.00 -26.62 26.68
N ALA A 917 1.66 -27.83 26.26
CA ALA A 917 0.81 -28.02 25.09
C ALA A 917 -0.57 -27.35 25.30
N GLY A 918 -1.01 -26.54 24.34
CA GLY A 918 -2.26 -25.80 24.37
C GLY A 918 -2.19 -24.45 23.66
N ALA A 919 -3.32 -23.74 23.66
CA ALA A 919 -3.40 -22.36 23.19
C ALA A 919 -3.00 -21.39 24.32
N HIS A 920 -2.18 -20.41 23.96
CA HIS A 920 -1.68 -19.36 24.84
C HIS A 920 -1.98 -17.99 24.22
N GLU A 921 -2.23 -16.98 25.04
CA GLU A 921 -2.38 -15.60 24.58
C GLU A 921 -1.05 -14.86 24.75
N ILE A 922 -0.63 -14.13 23.72
CA ILE A 922 0.47 -13.17 23.82
C ILE A 922 -0.04 -11.78 23.43
N ALA A 923 0.18 -10.83 24.33
CA ALA A 923 -0.32 -9.47 24.21
C ALA A 923 0.78 -8.46 24.52
N ALA A 924 1.00 -7.52 23.59
CA ALA A 924 1.80 -6.33 23.82
C ALA A 924 0.93 -5.19 24.35
N THR A 925 1.52 -4.30 25.14
CA THR A 925 0.84 -3.09 25.61
C THR A 925 0.90 -2.01 24.51
N PRO A 926 -0.21 -1.28 24.21
CA PRO A 926 -0.20 -0.19 23.26
C PRO A 926 0.89 0.87 23.55
N GLY A 927 1.54 1.40 22.52
CA GLY A 927 2.66 2.33 22.72
C GLY A 927 2.29 3.65 23.37
N ARG A 928 1.06 4.13 23.19
CA ARG A 928 0.53 5.31 23.93
C ARG A 928 0.45 5.11 25.45
N GLU A 929 0.49 3.86 25.91
CA GLU A 929 0.45 3.49 27.34
C GLU A 929 1.84 3.11 27.85
N SER A 930 2.58 2.29 27.09
CA SER A 930 3.90 1.78 27.50
C SER A 930 5.07 2.70 27.15
N GLY A 931 4.86 3.60 26.20
CA GLY A 931 5.85 4.44 25.54
C GLY A 931 6.52 3.81 24.31
N PHE A 932 6.32 2.52 24.06
CA PHE A 932 6.97 1.79 22.97
C PHE A 932 5.98 0.96 22.18
N ASP A 933 5.94 1.16 20.85
CA ASP A 933 5.19 0.26 19.96
C ASP A 933 6.04 -0.99 19.72
N LEU A 934 5.59 -2.16 20.18
CA LEU A 934 6.21 -3.45 19.81
C LEU A 934 5.70 -3.86 18.42
N ASP A 935 6.49 -3.59 17.39
CA ASP A 935 6.09 -3.78 15.99
C ASP A 935 6.26 -5.24 15.52
N ARG A 936 7.26 -5.94 16.06
CA ARG A 936 7.53 -7.35 15.76
C ARG A 936 7.86 -8.12 17.04
N LEU A 937 7.33 -9.33 17.15
CA LEU A 937 7.62 -10.26 18.24
C LEU A 937 7.97 -11.65 17.68
N LEU A 938 9.09 -12.19 18.14
CA LEU A 938 9.58 -13.51 17.84
C LEU A 938 9.48 -14.37 19.09
N VAL A 939 8.90 -15.56 18.96
CA VAL A 939 8.80 -16.56 20.03
C VAL A 939 9.44 -17.85 19.51
N ALA A 940 10.65 -18.14 19.97
CA ALA A 940 11.52 -19.13 19.32
C ALA A 940 11.98 -20.25 20.24
N SER A 941 11.88 -21.49 19.75
CA SER A 941 12.32 -22.71 20.41
C SER A 941 13.10 -23.58 19.42
N ASP A 942 14.23 -24.13 19.85
CA ASP A 942 15.03 -25.06 19.06
C ASP A 942 14.44 -26.47 19.12
N ALA A 943 14.93 -27.36 18.26
CA ALA A 943 14.60 -28.78 18.36
C ALA A 943 14.87 -29.32 19.78
N GLU A 944 14.08 -30.30 20.20
CA GLU A 944 14.01 -30.83 21.58
C GLU A 944 13.43 -29.86 22.62
N GLY A 945 12.99 -28.65 22.22
CA GLY A 945 12.19 -27.77 23.05
C GLY A 945 12.95 -26.78 23.93
N ALA A 946 14.23 -26.52 23.65
CA ALA A 946 15.03 -25.50 24.33
C ALA A 946 14.74 -24.08 23.80
N PRO A 947 14.86 -23.01 24.61
CA PRO A 947 14.68 -21.64 24.14
C PRO A 947 15.78 -21.26 23.13
N LEU A 948 15.40 -20.56 22.04
CA LEU A 948 16.30 -20.15 20.96
C LEU A 948 16.38 -18.62 20.86
N ALA A 949 17.57 -18.03 21.03
CA ALA A 949 17.76 -16.58 21.01
C ALA A 949 19.09 -16.16 20.37
N GLY A 950 19.22 -14.86 20.07
CA GLY A 950 20.46 -14.24 19.63
C GLY A 950 21.04 -14.87 18.35
N PRO A 951 22.37 -15.04 18.24
CA PRO A 951 23.00 -15.53 17.01
C PRO A 951 22.55 -16.92 16.54
N ALA A 952 22.06 -17.78 17.45
CA ALA A 952 21.57 -19.12 17.09
C ALA A 952 20.24 -19.08 16.32
N LEU A 953 19.44 -18.03 16.54
CA LEU A 953 18.19 -17.77 15.82
C LEU A 953 18.48 -17.30 14.38
N THR A 954 19.49 -16.44 14.22
CA THR A 954 19.84 -15.78 12.96
C THR A 954 20.99 -16.47 12.20
N SER A 955 21.20 -17.76 12.47
CA SER A 955 22.15 -18.57 11.71
C SER A 955 21.62 -19.97 11.41
N VAL A 956 22.02 -20.49 10.25
CA VAL A 956 21.75 -21.86 9.82
C VAL A 956 23.02 -22.45 9.21
N GLU A 957 23.35 -23.67 9.61
CA GLU A 957 24.43 -24.45 8.99
C GLU A 957 23.81 -25.32 7.89
N LEU A 958 24.21 -25.07 6.64
CA LEU A 958 23.71 -25.77 5.46
C LEU A 958 24.85 -26.58 4.82
N PRO A 959 24.57 -27.76 4.24
CA PRO A 959 25.57 -28.53 3.53
C PRO A 959 25.98 -27.83 2.22
N GLU A 960 27.19 -28.12 1.73
CA GLU A 960 27.63 -27.67 0.41
C GLU A 960 26.71 -28.21 -0.68
N THR A 961 26.31 -27.34 -1.61
CA THR A 961 25.45 -27.69 -2.74
C THR A 961 26.24 -27.79 -4.05
N PRO A 962 25.79 -28.62 -5.00
CA PRO A 962 26.41 -28.68 -6.32
C PRO A 962 26.34 -27.34 -7.05
N SER A 963 27.32 -27.06 -7.91
CA SER A 963 27.31 -25.84 -8.73
C SER A 963 26.48 -26.06 -10.00
N ALA A 964 25.47 -25.21 -10.23
CA ALA A 964 24.69 -25.20 -11.46
C ALA A 964 25.20 -24.09 -12.41
N ALA A 965 25.45 -24.43 -13.67
CA ALA A 965 25.88 -23.48 -14.69
C ALA A 965 25.01 -23.59 -15.94
N VAL A 966 24.61 -22.46 -16.52
CA VAL A 966 23.81 -22.45 -17.75
C VAL A 966 24.70 -22.71 -18.96
N ALA A 967 24.58 -23.90 -19.54
CA ALA A 967 25.33 -24.30 -20.73
C ALA A 967 24.75 -23.69 -22.02
N SER A 968 23.42 -23.53 -22.08
CA SER A 968 22.75 -22.80 -23.16
C SER A 968 21.43 -22.23 -22.69
N ALA A 969 21.15 -20.99 -23.07
CA ALA A 969 19.90 -20.29 -22.78
C ALA A 969 19.17 -19.90 -24.08
N GLY A 970 17.85 -19.98 -24.06
CA GLY A 970 16.97 -19.49 -25.10
C GLY A 970 15.64 -19.04 -24.51
N ARG A 971 14.79 -18.41 -25.32
CA ARG A 971 13.51 -17.83 -24.85
C ARG A 971 12.53 -18.83 -24.24
N THR A 972 12.63 -20.11 -24.62
CA THR A 972 11.68 -21.17 -24.22
C THR A 972 12.37 -22.48 -23.85
N SER A 973 13.69 -22.50 -23.76
CA SER A 973 14.46 -23.71 -23.46
C SER A 973 15.83 -23.34 -22.90
N PHE A 974 16.27 -24.08 -21.89
CA PHE A 974 17.56 -23.95 -21.22
C PHE A 974 18.20 -25.32 -21.06
N ALA A 975 19.53 -25.34 -21.00
CA ALA A 975 20.27 -26.53 -20.59
C ALA A 975 21.28 -26.15 -19.52
N ILE A 976 21.23 -26.87 -18.41
CA ILE A 976 21.93 -26.57 -17.17
C ILE A 976 22.88 -27.73 -16.88
N ASP A 977 24.17 -27.43 -16.72
CA ASP A 977 25.17 -28.40 -16.31
C ASP A 977 25.40 -28.26 -14.80
N VAL A 978 25.12 -29.32 -14.05
CA VAL A 978 25.25 -29.38 -12.58
C VAL A 978 26.44 -30.25 -12.22
N ALA A 979 27.48 -29.66 -11.65
CA ALA A 979 28.70 -30.36 -11.23
C ALA A 979 28.68 -30.69 -9.73
N ALA A 980 29.43 -31.71 -9.31
CA ALA A 980 29.44 -32.24 -7.95
C ALA A 980 28.05 -32.70 -7.44
N ALA A 981 27.21 -33.18 -8.37
CA ALA A 981 25.87 -33.70 -8.09
C ALA A 981 25.92 -35.13 -7.51
N ASP A 982 26.55 -35.28 -6.34
CA ASP A 982 26.74 -36.58 -5.68
C ASP A 982 25.61 -36.92 -4.70
N GLU A 983 24.99 -35.89 -4.11
CA GLU A 983 23.90 -35.99 -3.14
C GLU A 983 22.61 -35.36 -3.72
N PRO A 984 21.42 -35.67 -3.16
CA PRO A 984 20.17 -35.02 -3.58
C PRO A 984 20.19 -33.51 -3.40
N TYR A 985 19.64 -32.79 -4.37
CA TYR A 985 19.53 -31.32 -4.35
C TYR A 985 18.22 -30.85 -4.98
N TRP A 986 17.79 -29.64 -4.61
CA TRP A 986 16.75 -28.93 -5.34
C TRP A 986 17.37 -28.12 -6.47
N LEU A 987 16.95 -28.35 -7.71
CA LEU A 987 17.23 -27.43 -8.81
C LEU A 987 16.15 -26.34 -8.81
N THR A 988 16.55 -25.13 -8.46
CA THR A 988 15.69 -23.96 -8.46
C THR A 988 15.87 -23.20 -9.77
N PHE A 989 14.74 -22.89 -10.40
CA PHE A 989 14.63 -21.94 -11.50
C PHE A 989 13.80 -20.74 -11.04
N SER A 990 14.50 -19.67 -10.69
CA SER A 990 14.00 -18.48 -10.00
C SER A 990 13.11 -17.58 -10.87
N GLN A 991 12.36 -18.13 -11.82
CA GLN A 991 11.26 -17.46 -12.52
C GLN A 991 9.92 -17.84 -11.88
N SER A 992 8.88 -17.01 -12.10
CA SER A 992 7.53 -17.28 -11.62
C SER A 992 7.11 -18.73 -11.90
N TRP A 993 6.63 -19.40 -10.86
CA TRP A 993 6.15 -20.77 -10.94
C TRP A 993 5.08 -20.90 -12.01
N ASN A 994 5.22 -21.91 -12.86
CA ASN A 994 4.20 -22.21 -13.85
C ASN A 994 4.22 -23.68 -14.26
N PRO A 995 3.07 -24.38 -14.28
CA PRO A 995 3.00 -25.78 -14.70
C PRO A 995 3.37 -26.01 -16.17
N GLY A 996 3.53 -24.96 -16.97
CA GLY A 996 4.01 -25.04 -18.35
C GLY A 996 5.52 -25.32 -18.48
N TRP A 997 6.31 -25.15 -17.42
CA TRP A 997 7.73 -25.52 -17.41
C TRP A 997 7.90 -27.02 -17.15
N THR A 998 8.78 -27.64 -17.91
CA THR A 998 9.14 -29.07 -17.76
C THR A 998 10.66 -29.20 -17.70
N ALA A 999 11.17 -30.11 -16.87
CA ALA A 999 12.60 -30.42 -16.78
C ALA A 999 12.85 -31.91 -17.05
N SER A 1000 13.99 -32.23 -17.68
CA SER A 1000 14.37 -33.62 -17.97
C SER A 1000 15.88 -33.85 -17.89
N ILE A 1001 16.27 -35.07 -17.56
CA ILE A 1001 17.68 -35.53 -17.58
C ILE A 1001 17.76 -36.70 -18.54
N ALA A 1002 18.61 -36.61 -19.57
CA ALA A 1002 18.75 -37.64 -20.61
C ALA A 1002 17.40 -38.08 -21.24
N GLY A 1003 16.43 -37.18 -21.31
CA GLY A 1003 15.07 -37.43 -21.82
C GLY A 1003 14.10 -38.07 -20.83
N GLN A 1004 14.54 -38.39 -19.60
CA GLN A 1004 13.66 -38.78 -18.51
C GLN A 1004 13.05 -37.53 -17.87
N ASP A 1005 11.72 -37.48 -17.81
CA ASP A 1005 10.94 -36.39 -17.21
C ASP A 1005 11.12 -36.37 -15.68
N LEU A 1006 11.37 -35.17 -15.13
CA LEU A 1006 11.50 -34.94 -13.68
C LEU A 1006 10.16 -34.63 -13.01
N GLY A 1007 9.07 -34.57 -13.78
CA GLY A 1007 7.74 -34.28 -13.28
C GLY A 1007 7.42 -32.78 -13.22
N ALA A 1008 6.27 -32.46 -12.62
CA ALA A 1008 5.80 -31.10 -12.50
C ALA A 1008 6.70 -30.29 -11.53
N PRO A 1009 6.96 -29.01 -11.82
CA PRO A 1009 7.70 -28.14 -10.89
C PRO A 1009 6.90 -27.90 -9.61
N GLN A 1010 7.59 -27.92 -8.48
CA GLN A 1010 7.05 -27.46 -7.19
C GLN A 1010 7.29 -25.96 -7.02
N VAL A 1011 6.48 -25.31 -6.18
CA VAL A 1011 6.72 -23.92 -5.76
C VAL A 1011 7.81 -23.94 -4.69
N ILE A 1012 8.99 -23.40 -5.01
CA ILE A 1012 10.11 -23.24 -4.08
C ILE A 1012 10.43 -21.77 -3.87
N ASN A 1013 10.97 -21.40 -2.71
CA ASN A 1013 11.27 -20.03 -2.28
C ASN A 1013 10.08 -19.09 -2.40
N GLY A 1014 8.87 -19.60 -2.16
CA GLY A 1014 7.63 -18.83 -2.19
C GLY A 1014 7.08 -18.47 -3.57
N TYR A 1015 7.88 -18.56 -4.66
CA TYR A 1015 7.41 -18.14 -5.99
C TYR A 1015 8.01 -18.89 -7.18
N ALA A 1016 9.13 -19.59 -7.00
CA ALA A 1016 9.97 -20.11 -8.09
C ALA A 1016 9.58 -21.54 -8.48
N ASN A 1017 10.12 -22.01 -9.61
CA ASN A 1017 9.99 -23.41 -10.02
C ASN A 1017 11.11 -24.24 -9.37
N GLY A 1018 10.78 -25.39 -8.79
CA GLY A 1018 11.75 -26.31 -8.18
C GLY A 1018 11.56 -27.76 -8.62
N TRP A 1019 12.67 -28.47 -8.82
CA TRP A 1019 12.68 -29.92 -9.04
C TRP A 1019 13.64 -30.59 -8.07
N LEU A 1020 13.17 -31.59 -7.33
CA LEU A 1020 14.02 -32.45 -6.51
C LEU A 1020 14.76 -33.43 -7.42
N ILE A 1021 16.08 -33.42 -7.37
CA ILE A 1021 16.93 -34.31 -8.16
C ILE A 1021 17.71 -35.19 -7.20
N ASP A 1022 17.50 -36.50 -7.33
CA ASP A 1022 18.32 -37.53 -6.69
C ASP A 1022 19.18 -38.21 -7.77
N PRO A 1023 20.47 -37.85 -7.88
CA PRO A 1023 21.39 -38.42 -8.87
C PRO A 1023 21.50 -39.95 -8.76
N ALA A 1024 21.48 -40.51 -7.55
CA ALA A 1024 21.59 -41.94 -7.33
C ALA A 1024 20.34 -42.68 -7.81
N ALA A 1025 19.14 -42.13 -7.55
CA ALA A 1025 17.89 -42.67 -8.07
C ALA A 1025 17.80 -42.62 -9.61
N LEU A 1026 18.50 -41.66 -10.23
CA LEU A 1026 18.61 -41.52 -11.68
C LEU A 1026 19.76 -42.34 -12.30
N GLY A 1027 20.52 -43.08 -11.49
CA GLY A 1027 21.64 -43.91 -11.96
C GLY A 1027 22.84 -43.11 -12.45
N VAL A 1028 22.99 -41.87 -12.00
CA VAL A 1028 24.16 -41.02 -12.27
C VAL A 1028 25.32 -41.47 -11.37
N ALA A 1029 26.51 -41.64 -11.95
CA ALA A 1029 27.69 -42.00 -11.19
C ALA A 1029 28.26 -40.78 -10.43
N PRO A 1030 28.81 -40.96 -9.21
CA PRO A 1030 29.46 -39.87 -8.48
C PRO A 1030 30.58 -39.18 -9.29
N GLY A 1031 30.72 -37.87 -9.12
CA GLY A 1031 31.65 -37.01 -9.84
C GLY A 1031 31.22 -36.68 -11.28
N THR A 1032 30.03 -37.10 -11.71
CA THR A 1032 29.52 -36.83 -13.06
C THR A 1032 28.76 -35.50 -13.10
N THR A 1033 29.05 -34.67 -14.10
CA THR A 1033 28.22 -33.49 -14.40
C THR A 1033 26.87 -33.94 -14.96
N VAL A 1034 25.78 -33.54 -14.30
CA VAL A 1034 24.40 -33.82 -14.73
C VAL A 1034 23.92 -32.70 -15.64
N ARG A 1035 23.42 -33.04 -16.82
CA ARG A 1035 22.77 -32.07 -17.71
C ARG A 1035 21.26 -32.12 -17.57
N VAL A 1036 20.65 -31.01 -17.20
CA VAL A 1036 19.21 -30.82 -17.05
C VAL A 1036 18.69 -29.92 -18.16
N ASP A 1037 17.75 -30.42 -18.97
CA ASP A 1037 17.09 -29.66 -20.02
C ASP A 1037 15.73 -29.15 -19.51
N VAL A 1038 15.54 -27.83 -19.49
CA VAL A 1038 14.31 -27.15 -19.04
C VAL A 1038 13.63 -26.50 -20.24
N ALA A 1039 12.32 -26.68 -20.42
CA ALA A 1039 11.59 -26.18 -21.58
C ALA A 1039 10.16 -25.70 -21.27
N TRP A 1040 9.70 -24.68 -22.02
CA TRP A 1040 8.33 -24.17 -21.99
C TRP A 1040 7.44 -25.00 -22.92
N ALA A 1041 6.72 -25.97 -22.36
CA ALA A 1041 5.89 -26.90 -23.12
C ALA A 1041 4.76 -26.21 -23.94
N PRO A 1042 4.06 -25.16 -23.44
CA PRO A 1042 3.00 -24.48 -24.19
C PRO A 1042 3.45 -23.85 -25.52
N GLN A 1043 4.74 -23.57 -25.70
CA GLN A 1043 5.26 -23.00 -26.95
C GLN A 1043 4.92 -23.86 -28.18
N ARG A 1044 4.77 -25.17 -28.00
CA ARG A 1044 4.37 -26.11 -29.08
C ARG A 1044 3.04 -25.71 -29.73
N VAL A 1045 2.07 -25.25 -28.94
CA VAL A 1045 0.75 -24.84 -29.43
C VAL A 1045 0.85 -23.56 -30.25
N VAL A 1046 1.67 -22.61 -29.81
CA VAL A 1046 1.93 -21.36 -30.53
C VAL A 1046 2.55 -21.65 -31.90
N TRP A 1047 3.55 -22.54 -31.97
CA TRP A 1047 4.16 -22.91 -33.25
C TRP A 1047 3.16 -23.55 -34.22
N VAL A 1048 2.25 -24.40 -33.73
CA VAL A 1048 1.17 -24.96 -34.54
C VAL A 1048 0.22 -23.87 -35.05
N ALA A 1049 -0.18 -22.92 -34.18
CA ALA A 1049 -1.07 -21.81 -34.56
C ALA A 1049 -0.44 -20.87 -35.59
N VAL A 1050 0.85 -20.57 -35.45
CA VAL A 1050 1.63 -19.79 -36.44
C VAL A 1050 1.67 -20.53 -37.78
N GLY A 1051 1.93 -21.84 -37.76
CA GLY A 1051 1.91 -22.68 -38.96
C GLY A 1051 0.55 -22.65 -39.67
N LEU A 1052 -0.55 -22.83 -38.92
CA LEU A 1052 -1.91 -22.74 -39.47
C LEU A 1052 -2.24 -21.35 -40.03
N SER A 1053 -1.79 -20.29 -39.36
CA SER A 1053 -1.99 -18.91 -39.83
C SER A 1053 -1.25 -18.65 -41.14
N LEU A 1054 -0.03 -19.17 -41.28
CA LEU A 1054 0.74 -19.08 -42.51
C LEU A 1054 0.08 -19.86 -43.65
N VAL A 1055 -0.46 -21.05 -43.37
CA VAL A 1055 -1.26 -21.82 -44.34
C VAL A 1055 -2.50 -21.03 -44.78
N ALA A 1056 -3.25 -20.44 -43.84
CA ALA A 1056 -4.43 -19.63 -44.16
C ALA A 1056 -4.08 -18.40 -45.01
N LEU A 1057 -2.96 -17.72 -44.71
CA LEU A 1057 -2.46 -16.61 -45.51
C LEU A 1057 -2.16 -17.04 -46.95
N VAL A 1058 -1.47 -18.17 -47.12
CA VAL A 1058 -1.18 -18.75 -48.44
C VAL A 1058 -2.47 -19.07 -49.21
N VAL A 1059 -3.49 -19.61 -48.54
CA VAL A 1059 -4.80 -19.87 -49.13
C VAL A 1059 -5.49 -18.57 -49.56
N CYS A 1060 -5.48 -17.52 -48.73
CA CYS A 1060 -6.03 -16.21 -49.09
C CYS A 1060 -5.32 -15.59 -50.31
N ILE A 1061 -3.99 -15.67 -50.35
CA ILE A 1061 -3.19 -15.21 -51.50
C ILE A 1061 -3.56 -16.02 -52.75
N ALA A 1062 -3.67 -17.35 -52.64
CA ALA A 1062 -4.10 -18.19 -53.73
C ALA A 1062 -5.50 -17.79 -54.24
N LEU A 1063 -6.48 -17.60 -53.34
CA LEU A 1063 -7.82 -17.15 -53.70
C LEU A 1063 -7.80 -15.81 -54.43
N LEU A 1064 -6.99 -14.83 -54.00
CA LEU A 1064 -6.84 -13.54 -54.69
C LEU A 1064 -6.25 -13.70 -56.10
N LEU A 1065 -5.21 -14.53 -56.24
CA LEU A 1065 -4.55 -14.79 -57.52
C LEU A 1065 -5.44 -15.58 -58.49
N PHE A 1066 -6.21 -16.54 -57.99
CA PHE A 1066 -7.11 -17.37 -58.80
C PHE A 1066 -8.47 -16.69 -59.08
N ALA A 1067 -8.97 -15.81 -58.20
CA ALA A 1067 -10.19 -15.03 -58.42
C ALA A 1067 -10.03 -13.98 -59.54
N ARG A 1068 -8.80 -13.50 -59.80
CA ARG A 1068 -8.50 -12.59 -60.92
C ARG A 1068 -8.70 -13.19 -62.32
N ARG A 1069 -8.96 -14.50 -62.45
CA ARG A 1069 -9.18 -15.17 -63.75
C ARG A 1069 -10.64 -15.25 -64.23
N ARG A 1070 -11.58 -14.54 -63.59
CA ARG A 1070 -12.91 -14.32 -64.20
C ARG A 1070 -12.95 -12.96 -64.91
N PRO A 1071 -13.06 -12.90 -66.25
CA PRO A 1071 -13.25 -11.63 -66.93
C PRO A 1071 -14.54 -10.99 -66.40
N CYS A 1072 -14.45 -9.75 -65.92
CA CYS A 1072 -15.62 -8.90 -65.74
C CYS A 1072 -16.33 -8.80 -67.09
N ARG A 1073 -17.41 -9.56 -67.27
CA ARG A 1073 -18.34 -9.30 -68.38
C ARG A 1073 -18.95 -7.92 -68.12
N PRO A 1074 -18.80 -6.94 -69.03
CA PRO A 1074 -19.49 -5.68 -68.90
C PRO A 1074 -21.00 -5.95 -68.87
N PRO A 1075 -21.78 -5.19 -68.10
CA PRO A 1075 -23.23 -5.37 -68.05
C PRO A 1075 -23.80 -5.22 -69.47
N ALA A 1076 -24.58 -6.21 -69.89
CA ALA A 1076 -25.26 -6.18 -71.18
C ALA A 1076 -26.09 -4.89 -71.29
N SER A 1077 -25.83 -4.11 -72.34
CA SER A 1077 -26.70 -3.01 -72.73
C SER A 1077 -28.07 -3.59 -73.04
N VAL A 1078 -29.07 -3.20 -72.25
CA VAL A 1078 -30.47 -3.46 -72.56
C VAL A 1078 -30.82 -2.64 -73.79
N ALA A 1079 -30.99 -3.31 -74.92
CA ALA A 1079 -31.49 -2.73 -76.16
C ALA A 1079 -32.90 -2.16 -75.92
N SER A 1080 -33.08 -0.88 -76.22
CA SER A 1080 -34.41 -0.28 -76.32
C SER A 1080 -35.07 -0.74 -77.61
N THR A 1081 -36.06 -1.60 -77.51
CA THR A 1081 -37.11 -1.71 -78.52
C THR A 1081 -37.99 -0.46 -78.46
N ARG A 1082 -37.98 0.34 -79.53
CA ARG A 1082 -39.13 1.15 -79.95
C ARG A 1082 -39.62 0.61 -81.31
N ALA A 1083 -40.93 0.60 -81.45
CA ALA A 1083 -41.65 0.37 -82.71
C ALA A 1083 -41.21 1.35 -83.80
#